data_AF-A0A218QHQ2-F1
#
_entry.id   AF-A0A218QHQ2-F1
#
_cell.length_a   1.000
_cell.length_b   1.000
_cell.length_c   1.000
_cell.angle_alpha   90.00
_cell.angle_beta   90.00
_cell.angle_gamma   90.00
#
_symmetry.space_group_name_H-M   'P 1'
#
loop_
_entity.id
_entity.type
_entity.pdbx_description
1 polymer ?
#
loop_
_entity_poly.entity_id
_entity_poly.type
_entity_poly.pdbx_seq_one_letter_code
_entity_poly.pdbx_strand_id
1 'polypeptide(L)'
;MSVKASGGSSVARPQLYQTLALSTITQAEQQDRFLGIGELKELESYFASGAKRLEIAQTLTDNSEIIVSRAANRIFVGGSPMAFLEKLKEPELETVAAGGMDVREGMKLGTVTYVETRGGFLENLRSIFNSSPSGGGVTPPGFRPINISRYGPSNMAKSLRDLSWFLRYATYAIVAGDPNIISVNTRGLREIIENACSGEATIVALQEIKLASLSFFRKDAEATDIVTQYMDVLLGEFKAPTPSNKLRQRPSSDQQGLELPQIYFNAAERRPKFVMKTGLSAGEKVEVIKAAYRQIFERDITRAYSQSISNLESQVKNGTISMKEFVRRLGKSPLYQKQFYQPFINSRALELAFRHFLGRGPSSREEVQNYFSIISNGGLSALVDALVDSQEYSDYFGEETVPYLRGLGQEAQECRNWGPQQDLLNYSAPFRKVPQFITTFADYEQPLPDQHPYGSGNDPLEIQFGAIFPKETRNPSTRPAPFGKDTKRILIHNGPGISNQNSNPRARGEFPGSLGPKIFRLDQLPGTRGKKSPSGVSVKYSESSTQALIKGAYLQVFGRDVYEGQRLKVAEIKLENGEISVREFIRALAKSDLFRKMYWTSLYVCKAIEYIHRRLLGRPTYGRQENNKYFDICSKKGFYALVDAIIDSPEYSEAFGEDTVPYERYLTPQGVSLRQLRVGSIREDVGNRVDKEETPRFVELGAVTEERSEPDIQSRINQGVSKKREQTKIFKQVAGTNDKVAVKTLINAAYRQIFERDIAPYIVKNEFTALESKLGNGEINVKEFIEGLGCSSLYQKEFYAPYPNTKVIELGTKHFLGRAPLDQAEIRKYNQILASQGLRAFIGAMVNSAEYLQAFGEDVVPYNRFLTLPAANYPNSQKLYNQLTKQNDDVVVPSFDTVQPRMDVAKMPLMGKAIADLAAKTREIDKTKPLFIELGRSFNDGRGQSVEVGVGTTRRKPSRIYRMTVGSGQAEMQQVMDSIYCQVLDVFSGQVPSYFRRSDLESKLRNGEISVREFVRDLASSEIYRKRFYTPYPNTKVIEFLFRHLLGRAPATQAEIRTYNKLLADGGLKAAVVAMVESPEYARYFGEDVVPYPRFPSLPAGNYLGSVQAAADLVKQSWSSLSPSVLTGGRAR
;
A
#
# COMPACT_ATOMS: atom_id res chain seq x y z
N MET A 1 14.74 3.17 -34.60
CA MET A 1 14.18 2.62 -33.35
C MET A 1 15.18 2.83 -32.22
N SER A 2 14.81 3.53 -31.15
CA SER A 2 15.66 3.65 -29.96
C SER A 2 15.53 2.38 -29.12
N VAL A 3 16.64 1.69 -28.83
CA VAL A 3 16.66 0.56 -27.88
C VAL A 3 16.37 1.10 -26.49
N LYS A 4 15.34 0.58 -25.81
CA LYS A 4 14.86 1.11 -24.51
C LYS A 4 15.27 0.25 -23.31
N ALA A 5 15.66 -1.00 -23.56
CA ALA A 5 16.06 -1.95 -22.55
C ALA A 5 17.24 -2.79 -23.02
N SER A 6 17.93 -3.42 -22.08
CA SER A 6 19.01 -4.36 -22.38
C SER A 6 18.91 -5.54 -21.43
N GLY A 7 19.06 -6.75 -21.96
CA GLY A 7 19.24 -7.94 -21.14
C GLY A 7 20.67 -8.10 -20.59
N GLY A 8 21.56 -7.12 -20.85
CA GLY A 8 22.99 -7.19 -20.53
C GLY A 8 23.83 -7.80 -21.66
N SER A 9 25.10 -7.43 -21.71
CA SER A 9 26.10 -8.04 -22.58
C SER A 9 27.02 -8.91 -21.73
N SER A 10 26.85 -10.22 -21.80
CA SER A 10 27.82 -11.17 -21.25
C SER A 10 29.06 -11.23 -22.14
N VAL A 11 30.23 -11.41 -21.53
CA VAL A 11 31.49 -11.60 -22.27
C VAL A 11 31.46 -13.01 -22.86
N ALA A 12 30.99 -13.14 -24.09
CA ALA A 12 31.07 -14.39 -24.84
C ALA A 12 32.34 -14.39 -25.68
N ARG A 13 33.17 -15.42 -25.50
CA ARG A 13 34.34 -15.66 -26.36
C ARG A 13 33.94 -16.72 -27.39
N PRO A 14 33.89 -16.40 -28.69
CA PRO A 14 33.64 -17.41 -29.70
C PRO A 14 34.79 -18.42 -29.70
N GLN A 15 34.44 -19.70 -29.84
CA GLN A 15 35.44 -20.75 -29.96
C GLN A 15 36.04 -20.71 -31.36
N LEU A 16 37.35 -20.53 -31.44
CA LEU A 16 38.06 -20.36 -32.72
C LEU A 16 38.53 -21.71 -33.28
N TYR A 17 39.10 -22.55 -32.42
CA TYR A 17 39.64 -23.86 -32.77
C TYR A 17 39.78 -24.73 -31.52
N GLN A 18 40.12 -26.00 -31.72
CA GLN A 18 40.38 -26.96 -30.65
C GLN A 18 41.86 -27.35 -30.66
N THR A 19 42.39 -27.64 -29.48
CA THR A 19 43.69 -28.29 -29.31
C THR A 19 43.45 -29.67 -28.72
N LEU A 20 44.38 -30.60 -28.91
CA LEU A 20 44.26 -31.95 -28.35
C LEU A 20 44.16 -31.91 -26.82
N ALA A 21 44.96 -31.08 -26.17
CA ALA A 21 44.92 -30.94 -24.72
C ALA A 21 43.60 -30.36 -24.22
N LEU A 22 43.07 -29.33 -24.88
CA LEU A 22 41.78 -28.74 -24.49
C LEU A 22 40.64 -29.72 -24.72
N SER A 23 40.59 -30.41 -25.86
CA SER A 23 39.49 -31.31 -26.20
C SER A 23 39.39 -32.51 -25.25
N THR A 24 40.52 -33.10 -24.84
CA THR A 24 40.55 -34.21 -23.87
C THR A 24 40.13 -33.77 -22.46
N ILE A 25 40.63 -32.64 -21.98
CA ILE A 25 40.24 -32.08 -20.67
C ILE A 25 38.76 -31.71 -20.64
N THR A 26 38.29 -31.04 -21.70
CA THR A 26 36.89 -30.62 -21.82
C THR A 26 35.93 -31.81 -21.88
N GLN A 27 36.30 -32.93 -22.52
CA GLN A 27 35.47 -34.13 -22.51
C GLN A 27 35.27 -34.71 -21.09
N ALA A 28 36.31 -34.70 -20.26
CA ALA A 28 36.21 -35.13 -18.87
C ALA A 28 35.39 -34.13 -18.02
N GLU A 29 35.60 -32.83 -18.24
CA GLU A 29 34.90 -31.74 -17.55
C GLU A 29 33.40 -31.75 -17.83
N GLN A 30 32.98 -31.85 -19.10
CA GLN A 30 31.56 -31.96 -19.48
C GLN A 30 30.88 -33.19 -18.86
N GLN A 31 31.67 -34.18 -18.45
CA GLN A 31 31.21 -35.40 -17.81
C GLN A 31 31.31 -35.38 -16.28
N ASP A 32 31.76 -34.29 -15.65
CA ASP A 32 32.05 -34.19 -14.21
C ASP A 32 32.95 -35.33 -13.69
N ARG A 33 33.76 -35.91 -14.59
CA ARG A 33 34.69 -37.00 -14.29
C ARG A 33 36.07 -36.42 -14.00
N PHE A 34 36.83 -37.15 -13.19
CA PHE A 34 38.28 -36.99 -13.22
C PHE A 34 38.84 -37.68 -14.46
N LEU A 35 39.93 -37.14 -15.00
CA LEU A 35 40.62 -37.70 -16.15
C LEU A 35 40.95 -39.18 -15.92
N GLY A 36 40.54 -40.02 -16.87
CA GLY A 36 40.86 -41.44 -16.85
C GLY A 36 42.31 -41.70 -17.24
N ILE A 37 42.81 -42.91 -16.96
CA ILE A 37 44.18 -43.30 -17.31
C ILE A 37 44.42 -43.23 -18.83
N GLY A 38 43.40 -43.54 -19.65
CA GLY A 38 43.51 -43.42 -21.11
C GLY A 38 43.68 -41.97 -21.58
N GLU A 39 42.84 -41.05 -21.08
CA GLU A 39 42.91 -39.61 -21.39
C GLU A 39 44.25 -39.01 -20.90
N LEU A 40 44.75 -39.44 -19.74
CA LEU A 40 46.06 -39.03 -19.22
C LEU A 40 47.22 -39.52 -20.10
N LYS A 41 47.16 -40.77 -20.59
CA LYS A 41 48.17 -41.31 -21.51
C LYS A 41 48.17 -40.58 -22.85
N GLU A 42 47.00 -40.14 -23.33
CA GLU A 42 46.88 -39.33 -24.54
C GLU A 42 47.55 -37.96 -24.37
N LEU A 43 47.31 -37.31 -23.23
CA LEU A 43 48.00 -36.06 -22.87
C LEU A 43 49.51 -36.26 -22.72
N GLU A 44 49.94 -37.32 -22.05
CA GLU A 44 51.36 -37.67 -21.89
C GLU A 44 52.04 -37.85 -23.25
N SER A 45 51.42 -38.61 -24.15
CA SER A 45 51.90 -38.81 -25.53
C SER A 45 52.02 -37.48 -26.28
N TYR A 46 51.00 -36.62 -26.18
CA TYR A 46 51.01 -35.31 -26.82
C TYR A 46 52.16 -34.42 -26.30
N PHE A 47 52.31 -34.29 -24.98
CA PHE A 47 53.37 -33.47 -24.38
C PHE A 47 54.78 -34.03 -24.64
N ALA A 48 54.94 -35.36 -24.67
CA ALA A 48 56.20 -36.00 -25.05
C ALA A 48 56.61 -35.64 -26.50
N SER A 49 55.65 -35.56 -27.43
CA SER A 49 55.89 -35.15 -28.82
C SER A 49 56.07 -33.63 -29.02
N GLY A 50 55.97 -32.83 -27.95
CA GLY A 50 55.94 -31.36 -28.03
C GLY A 50 57.22 -30.74 -28.60
N ALA A 51 58.40 -31.21 -28.19
CA ALA A 51 59.68 -30.71 -28.69
C ALA A 51 59.80 -30.92 -30.21
N LYS A 52 59.37 -32.09 -30.69
CA LYS A 52 59.37 -32.44 -32.11
C LYS A 52 58.47 -31.51 -32.92
N ARG A 53 57.26 -31.23 -32.43
CA ARG A 53 56.30 -30.32 -33.09
C ARG A 53 56.82 -28.90 -33.18
N LEU A 54 57.53 -28.42 -32.15
CA LEU A 54 58.17 -27.10 -32.14
C LEU A 54 59.34 -27.03 -33.13
N GLU A 55 60.18 -28.06 -33.20
CA GLU A 55 61.28 -28.15 -34.18
C GLU A 55 60.76 -28.10 -35.63
N ILE A 56 59.68 -28.84 -35.91
CA ILE A 56 59.00 -28.81 -37.21
C ILE A 56 58.49 -27.41 -37.52
N ALA A 57 57.76 -26.79 -36.58
CA ALA A 57 57.18 -25.47 -36.77
C ALA A 57 58.26 -24.40 -36.98
N GLN A 58 59.37 -24.46 -36.23
CA GLN A 58 60.51 -23.56 -36.38
C GLN A 58 61.14 -23.71 -37.77
N THR A 59 61.46 -24.94 -38.18
CA THR A 59 62.06 -25.22 -39.49
C THR A 59 61.18 -24.72 -40.64
N LEU A 60 59.85 -24.91 -40.56
CA LEU A 60 58.92 -24.41 -41.57
C LEU A 60 58.78 -22.89 -41.56
N THR A 61 58.88 -22.26 -40.40
CA THR A 61 58.79 -20.80 -40.26
C THR A 61 60.05 -20.12 -40.80
N ASP A 62 61.22 -20.62 -40.42
CA ASP A 62 62.53 -20.11 -40.86
C ASP A 62 62.69 -20.21 -42.40
N ASN A 63 62.11 -21.25 -43.00
CA ASN A 63 62.16 -21.49 -44.45
C ASN A 63 60.88 -21.07 -45.19
N SER A 64 59.99 -20.29 -44.55
CA SER A 64 58.67 -19.94 -45.11
C SER A 64 58.74 -19.19 -46.43
N GLU A 65 59.68 -18.24 -46.60
CA GLU A 65 59.89 -17.51 -47.85
C GLU A 65 60.28 -18.45 -49.01
N ILE A 66 61.12 -19.45 -48.73
CA ILE A 66 61.56 -20.44 -49.73
C ILE A 66 60.38 -21.34 -50.13
N ILE A 67 59.58 -21.79 -49.16
CA ILE A 67 58.41 -22.63 -49.41
C ILE A 67 57.36 -21.88 -50.24
N VAL A 68 57.03 -20.64 -49.85
CA VAL A 68 56.02 -19.83 -50.55
C VAL A 68 56.52 -19.41 -51.94
N SER A 69 57.81 -19.08 -52.10
CA SER A 69 58.37 -18.69 -53.40
C SER A 69 58.34 -19.85 -54.40
N ARG A 70 58.68 -21.06 -53.96
CA ARG A 70 58.61 -22.27 -54.78
C ARG A 70 57.19 -22.57 -55.24
N ALA A 71 56.21 -22.43 -54.35
CA ALA A 71 54.79 -22.59 -54.68
C ALA A 71 54.28 -21.49 -55.62
N ALA A 72 54.65 -20.23 -55.39
CA ALA A 72 54.24 -19.11 -56.22
C ALA A 72 54.80 -19.21 -57.65
N ASN A 73 56.07 -19.58 -57.80
CA ASN A 73 56.71 -19.78 -59.11
C ASN A 73 56.08 -20.93 -59.91
N ARG A 74 55.42 -21.88 -59.25
CA ARG A 74 54.71 -22.98 -59.92
C ARG A 74 53.40 -22.54 -60.58
N ILE A 75 52.75 -21.50 -60.05
CA ILE A 75 51.42 -21.07 -60.48
C ILE A 75 51.37 -19.70 -61.17
N PHE A 76 52.39 -18.86 -60.99
CA PHE A 76 52.50 -17.54 -61.62
C PHE A 76 53.57 -17.49 -62.70
N VAL A 77 53.30 -16.74 -63.78
CA VAL A 77 54.22 -16.51 -64.90
C VAL A 77 54.30 -15.03 -65.27
N GLY A 78 55.44 -14.59 -65.82
CA GLY A 78 55.60 -13.23 -66.37
C GLY A 78 56.09 -12.16 -65.38
N GLY A 79 56.87 -12.53 -64.35
CA GLY A 79 57.48 -11.61 -63.38
C GLY A 79 57.93 -12.33 -62.11
N SER A 80 58.51 -11.62 -61.13
CA SER A 80 58.86 -12.17 -59.80
C SER A 80 57.67 -12.05 -58.83
N PRO A 81 57.03 -13.15 -58.42
CA PRO A 81 55.88 -13.09 -57.51
C PRO A 81 56.27 -12.49 -56.15
N MET A 82 57.44 -12.83 -55.63
CA MET A 82 57.89 -12.43 -54.28
C MET A 82 57.95 -10.91 -54.05
N ALA A 83 58.01 -10.09 -55.10
CA ALA A 83 57.95 -8.63 -54.99
C ALA A 83 56.63 -8.12 -54.36
N PHE A 84 55.58 -8.94 -54.36
CA PHE A 84 54.25 -8.59 -53.83
C PHE A 84 53.97 -9.23 -52.45
N LEU A 85 54.95 -9.91 -51.84
CA LEU A 85 54.79 -10.45 -50.49
C LEU A 85 54.85 -9.32 -49.47
N GLU A 86 53.72 -9.01 -48.84
CA GLU A 86 53.69 -8.09 -47.70
C GLU A 86 54.39 -8.74 -46.50
N LYS A 87 55.57 -8.22 -46.12
CA LYS A 87 56.21 -8.60 -44.86
C LYS A 87 55.30 -8.19 -43.71
N LEU A 88 54.97 -9.13 -42.83
CA LEU A 88 54.25 -8.83 -41.60
C LEU A 88 55.05 -7.77 -40.83
N LYS A 89 54.43 -6.62 -40.56
CA LYS A 89 54.91 -5.74 -39.49
C LYS A 89 54.89 -6.58 -38.21
N GLU A 90 56.05 -6.89 -37.67
CA GLU A 90 56.14 -7.40 -36.31
C GLU A 90 55.40 -6.42 -35.40
N PRO A 91 54.56 -6.90 -34.47
CA PRO A 91 54.10 -6.03 -33.40
C PRO A 91 55.36 -5.56 -32.66
N GLU A 92 55.55 -4.26 -32.53
CA GLU A 92 56.56 -3.69 -31.63
C GLU A 92 56.37 -4.33 -30.25
N LEU A 93 57.19 -5.32 -29.93
CA LEU A 93 57.38 -5.80 -28.58
C LEU A 93 58.10 -4.66 -27.86
N GLU A 94 57.39 -4.00 -26.94
CA GLU A 94 57.99 -3.11 -25.95
C GLU A 94 59.07 -3.87 -25.18
N THR A 95 60.30 -3.86 -25.70
CA THR A 95 61.50 -4.01 -24.90
C THR A 95 61.77 -2.66 -24.26
N VAL A 96 61.71 -2.66 -22.93
CA VAL A 96 62.03 -1.51 -22.11
C VAL A 96 63.50 -1.11 -22.35
N ALA A 97 63.67 0.15 -22.76
CA ALA A 97 64.85 1.01 -22.67
C ALA A 97 66.12 0.65 -23.48
N ALA A 98 66.35 1.38 -24.58
CA ALA A 98 67.60 2.13 -24.83
C ALA A 98 67.45 3.13 -26.01
N GLY A 99 67.67 4.42 -25.69
CA GLY A 99 68.09 5.55 -26.53
C GLY A 99 67.88 5.56 -28.06
N GLY A 100 66.94 6.43 -28.48
CA GLY A 100 66.92 7.33 -29.64
C GLY A 100 67.71 7.02 -30.92
N MET A 101 66.98 6.92 -32.05
CA MET A 101 67.22 7.72 -33.26
C MET A 101 66.06 7.60 -34.25
N ASP A 102 65.79 8.68 -34.96
CA ASP A 102 64.62 8.97 -35.79
C ASP A 102 64.67 8.21 -37.14
N VAL A 103 63.78 7.23 -37.35
CA VAL A 103 63.70 6.41 -38.59
C VAL A 103 62.59 6.93 -39.50
N ARG A 104 62.69 8.18 -39.93
CA ARG A 104 61.80 8.78 -40.95
C ARG A 104 62.50 9.28 -42.22
N GLU A 105 63.77 8.97 -42.41
CA GLU A 105 64.57 9.39 -43.58
C GLU A 105 65.10 8.24 -44.47
N GLY A 106 64.43 7.07 -44.48
CA GLY A 106 64.82 5.94 -45.35
C GLY A 106 63.92 5.66 -46.55
N MET A 107 62.72 6.25 -46.64
CA MET A 107 61.75 5.97 -47.74
C MET A 107 61.98 6.84 -48.99
N LYS A 108 63.24 7.10 -49.34
CA LYS A 108 63.62 7.65 -50.63
C LYS A 108 64.92 7.01 -51.06
N LEU A 109 64.84 5.83 -51.69
CA LEU A 109 65.71 5.39 -52.80
C LEU A 109 65.41 3.92 -53.12
N GLY A 110 64.97 3.68 -54.36
CA GLY A 110 64.85 2.34 -54.92
C GLY A 110 66.21 1.71 -55.22
N THR A 111 66.15 0.44 -55.63
CA THR A 111 67.25 -0.46 -56.04
C THR A 111 68.22 -0.90 -54.95
N VAL A 112 67.93 -2.07 -54.34
CA VAL A 112 68.99 -2.95 -53.82
C VAL A 112 68.64 -4.41 -54.18
N THR A 113 69.24 -4.89 -55.27
CA THR A 113 69.53 -6.31 -55.48
C THR A 113 70.48 -6.78 -54.39
N TYR A 114 70.09 -7.77 -53.59
CA TYR A 114 71.03 -8.43 -52.70
C TYR A 114 71.70 -9.61 -53.39
N VAL A 115 73.03 -9.52 -53.41
CA VAL A 115 74.00 -10.47 -53.90
C VAL A 115 74.04 -11.68 -52.98
N GLU A 116 73.78 -12.84 -53.58
CA GLU A 116 74.11 -14.18 -53.12
C GLU A 116 75.62 -14.28 -52.83
N THR A 117 76.03 -14.83 -51.67
CA THR A 117 77.45 -15.12 -51.42
C THR A 117 77.69 -16.61 -51.17
N ARG A 118 78.23 -17.23 -52.23
CA ARG A 118 79.18 -18.36 -52.31
C ARG A 118 78.77 -19.75 -51.81
N GLY A 119 78.42 -20.58 -52.80
CA GLY A 119 78.74 -22.02 -52.81
C GLY A 119 78.08 -22.82 -53.93
N GLY A 120 78.75 -22.96 -55.10
CA GLY A 120 78.54 -24.12 -56.00
C GLY A 120 77.72 -23.95 -57.28
N PHE A 121 78.30 -23.32 -58.30
CA PHE A 121 77.76 -23.16 -59.68
C PHE A 121 77.35 -24.47 -60.39
N LEU A 122 77.84 -25.63 -59.95
CA LEU A 122 77.55 -26.94 -60.55
C LEU A 122 76.27 -27.63 -60.03
N GLU A 123 75.69 -27.16 -58.92
CA GLU A 123 74.45 -27.73 -58.37
C GLU A 123 73.19 -27.02 -58.91
N ASN A 124 73.32 -25.73 -59.26
CA ASN A 124 72.27 -24.94 -59.92
C ASN A 124 71.98 -25.37 -61.37
N LEU A 125 72.90 -26.08 -62.03
CA LEU A 125 72.64 -26.67 -63.35
C LEU A 125 71.86 -28.00 -63.25
N ARG A 126 71.91 -28.69 -62.09
CA ARG A 126 71.08 -29.88 -61.82
C ARG A 126 69.65 -29.50 -61.43
N SER A 127 69.40 -28.36 -60.80
CA SER A 127 68.03 -27.93 -60.46
C SER A 127 67.22 -27.45 -61.68
N ILE A 128 67.90 -26.97 -62.73
CA ILE A 128 67.28 -26.56 -64.00
C ILE A 128 67.05 -27.75 -64.95
N PHE A 129 67.92 -28.77 -64.93
CA PHE A 129 67.78 -29.95 -65.82
C PHE A 129 67.00 -31.14 -65.24
N ASN A 130 66.61 -31.11 -63.96
CA ASN A 130 65.71 -32.10 -63.36
C ASN A 130 64.23 -31.69 -63.35
N SER A 131 63.82 -30.77 -64.22
CA SER A 131 62.40 -30.58 -64.58
C SER A 131 61.93 -31.67 -65.55
N SER A 132 62.17 -32.94 -65.21
CA SER A 132 61.41 -34.05 -65.79
C SER A 132 60.12 -34.23 -64.96
N PRO A 133 58.97 -34.48 -65.60
CA PRO A 133 57.64 -34.48 -64.98
C PRO A 133 57.35 -35.78 -64.18
N SER A 134 58.29 -36.27 -63.38
CA SER A 134 58.20 -37.59 -62.73
C SER A 134 58.13 -37.60 -61.20
N GLY A 135 57.88 -36.46 -60.55
CA GLY A 135 57.68 -36.42 -59.09
C GLY A 135 56.73 -35.35 -58.54
N GLY A 136 56.21 -34.47 -59.40
CA GLY A 136 55.21 -33.48 -59.00
C GLY A 136 53.83 -34.11 -59.00
N GLY A 137 53.04 -33.90 -57.95
CA GLY A 137 51.66 -34.38 -57.89
C GLY A 137 50.89 -34.07 -59.18
N VAL A 138 49.99 -34.97 -59.57
CA VAL A 138 49.20 -34.88 -60.81
C VAL A 138 48.57 -33.49 -60.93
N THR A 139 48.96 -32.73 -61.96
CA THR A 139 48.34 -31.44 -62.26
C THR A 139 46.86 -31.67 -62.55
N PRO A 140 45.94 -31.01 -61.83
CA PRO A 140 44.52 -31.20 -62.07
C PRO A 140 44.11 -30.83 -63.49
N PRO A 141 43.13 -31.54 -64.08
CA PRO A 141 42.60 -31.19 -65.40
C PRO A 141 41.97 -29.79 -65.35
N GLY A 142 42.48 -28.86 -66.17
CA GLY A 142 42.00 -27.46 -66.22
C GLY A 142 42.94 -26.41 -65.62
N PHE A 143 44.10 -26.80 -65.07
CA PHE A 143 45.10 -25.85 -64.57
C PHE A 143 45.64 -24.93 -65.70
N ARG A 144 45.68 -23.62 -65.43
CA ARG A 144 46.34 -22.61 -66.26
C ARG A 144 47.19 -21.69 -65.38
N PRO A 145 48.47 -21.44 -65.72
CA PRO A 145 49.30 -20.52 -64.95
C PRO A 145 48.77 -19.08 -65.07
N ILE A 146 48.83 -18.35 -63.95
CA ILE A 146 48.31 -16.99 -63.82
C ILE A 146 49.37 -15.99 -64.25
N ASN A 147 49.04 -15.11 -65.19
CA ASN A 147 49.97 -14.07 -65.64
C ASN A 147 49.92 -12.85 -64.70
N ILE A 148 51.06 -12.50 -64.09
CA ILE A 148 51.17 -11.42 -63.09
C ILE A 148 50.68 -10.08 -63.63
N SER A 149 51.01 -9.74 -64.88
CA SER A 149 50.62 -8.47 -65.52
C SER A 149 49.10 -8.31 -65.66
N ARG A 150 48.39 -9.42 -65.93
CA ARG A 150 46.92 -9.43 -66.08
C ARG A 150 46.20 -9.54 -64.75
N TYR A 151 46.84 -10.15 -63.76
CA TYR A 151 46.25 -10.41 -62.45
C TYR A 151 46.19 -9.14 -61.57
N GLY A 152 47.17 -8.26 -61.71
CA GLY A 152 47.27 -6.99 -61.00
C GLY A 152 47.86 -7.12 -59.59
N PRO A 153 48.43 -6.03 -59.05
CA PRO A 153 49.24 -6.06 -57.82
C PRO A 153 48.43 -6.40 -56.56
N SER A 154 47.18 -5.92 -56.44
CA SER A 154 46.35 -6.19 -55.25
C SER A 154 45.92 -7.66 -55.14
N ASN A 155 45.57 -8.29 -56.27
CA ASN A 155 45.21 -9.71 -56.28
C ASN A 155 46.45 -10.58 -56.04
N MET A 156 47.59 -10.19 -56.62
CA MET A 156 48.88 -10.86 -56.39
C MET A 156 49.29 -10.84 -54.90
N ALA A 157 49.14 -9.70 -54.23
CA ALA A 157 49.38 -9.58 -52.79
C ALA A 157 48.45 -10.49 -51.97
N LYS A 158 47.15 -10.56 -52.32
CA LYS A 158 46.20 -11.48 -51.67
C LYS A 158 46.61 -12.94 -51.84
N SER A 159 46.98 -13.37 -53.06
CA SER A 159 47.40 -14.75 -53.31
C SER A 159 48.63 -15.14 -52.49
N LEU A 160 49.66 -14.28 -52.42
CA LEU A 160 50.86 -14.58 -51.62
C LEU A 160 50.59 -14.58 -50.12
N ARG A 161 49.75 -13.63 -49.66
CA ARG A 161 49.27 -13.61 -48.28
C ARG A 161 48.58 -14.93 -47.94
N ASP A 162 47.68 -15.40 -48.81
CA ASP A 162 46.92 -16.63 -48.60
C ASP A 162 47.83 -17.88 -48.60
N LEU A 163 48.83 -17.95 -49.50
CA LEU A 163 49.87 -19.00 -49.45
C LEU A 163 50.65 -18.98 -48.13
N SER A 164 51.00 -17.80 -47.62
CA SER A 164 51.65 -17.68 -46.30
C SER A 164 50.70 -18.11 -45.17
N TRP A 165 49.41 -17.78 -45.26
CA TRP A 165 48.40 -18.15 -44.25
C TRP A 165 48.19 -19.66 -44.19
N PHE A 166 48.17 -20.35 -45.33
CA PHE A 166 48.09 -21.81 -45.37
C PHE A 166 49.26 -22.45 -44.64
N LEU A 167 50.50 -22.01 -44.91
CA LEU A 167 51.68 -22.52 -44.22
C LEU A 167 51.64 -22.20 -42.72
N ARG A 168 51.23 -20.98 -42.36
CA ARG A 168 51.13 -20.54 -40.96
C ARG A 168 50.07 -21.33 -40.18
N TYR A 169 48.88 -21.54 -40.74
CA TYR A 169 47.85 -22.37 -40.11
C TYR A 169 48.25 -23.84 -40.03
N ALA A 170 49.01 -24.35 -41.00
CA ALA A 170 49.62 -25.67 -40.90
C ALA A 170 50.60 -25.76 -39.72
N THR A 171 51.49 -24.78 -39.55
CA THR A 171 52.39 -24.74 -38.39
C THR A 171 51.63 -24.64 -37.06
N TYR A 172 50.55 -23.83 -36.99
CA TYR A 172 49.73 -23.72 -35.79
C TYR A 172 49.00 -25.02 -35.46
N ALA A 173 48.47 -25.72 -36.48
CA ALA A 173 47.81 -27.01 -36.29
C ALA A 173 48.76 -28.10 -35.80
N ILE A 174 50.00 -28.12 -36.32
CA ILE A 174 51.06 -29.05 -35.86
C ILE A 174 51.37 -28.81 -34.38
N VAL A 175 51.54 -27.55 -33.97
CA VAL A 175 51.81 -27.19 -32.58
C VAL A 175 50.60 -27.46 -31.68
N ALA A 176 49.37 -27.23 -32.16
CA ALA A 176 48.13 -27.44 -31.42
C ALA A 176 47.74 -28.92 -31.21
N GLY A 177 48.32 -29.84 -31.98
CA GLY A 177 48.02 -31.27 -31.89
C GLY A 177 46.75 -31.72 -32.62
N ASP A 178 45.98 -30.80 -33.19
CA ASP A 178 44.68 -31.06 -33.81
C ASP A 178 44.53 -30.25 -35.12
N PRO A 179 44.11 -30.85 -36.25
CA PRO A 179 43.91 -30.13 -37.51
C PRO A 179 42.67 -29.21 -37.54
N ASN A 180 41.94 -29.03 -36.43
CA ASN A 180 40.71 -28.22 -36.41
C ASN A 180 40.89 -26.78 -36.94
N ILE A 181 42.05 -26.15 -36.71
CA ILE A 181 42.36 -24.81 -37.25
C ILE A 181 42.29 -24.82 -38.78
N ILE A 182 42.81 -25.88 -39.41
CA ILE A 182 42.79 -26.04 -40.85
C ILE A 182 41.36 -26.31 -41.31
N SER A 183 40.72 -27.34 -40.75
CA SER A 183 39.40 -27.80 -41.23
C SER A 183 38.34 -26.71 -41.19
N VAL A 184 38.31 -25.87 -40.15
CA VAL A 184 37.32 -24.79 -40.03
C VAL A 184 37.59 -23.64 -41.01
N ASN A 185 38.86 -23.29 -41.23
CA ASN A 185 39.21 -22.09 -42.00
C ASN A 185 39.40 -22.36 -43.50
N THR A 186 39.67 -23.61 -43.90
CA THR A 186 39.90 -23.95 -45.31
C THR A 186 38.67 -24.58 -45.97
N ARG A 187 37.77 -25.17 -45.18
CA ARG A 187 36.55 -25.78 -45.72
C ARG A 187 35.62 -24.70 -46.29
N GLY A 188 35.19 -24.89 -47.54
CA GLY A 188 34.35 -23.94 -48.27
C GLY A 188 35.08 -22.69 -48.79
N LEU A 189 36.37 -22.52 -48.48
CA LEU A 189 37.18 -21.42 -48.99
C LEU A 189 37.35 -21.49 -50.52
N ARG A 190 37.34 -22.70 -51.09
CA ARG A 190 37.47 -22.94 -52.53
C ARG A 190 36.43 -22.14 -53.34
N GLU A 191 35.14 -22.27 -53.00
CA GLU A 191 34.05 -21.59 -53.70
C GLU A 191 34.12 -20.06 -53.53
N ILE A 192 34.60 -19.59 -52.39
CA ILE A 192 34.83 -18.15 -52.13
C ILE A 192 35.95 -17.61 -53.02
N ILE A 193 37.05 -18.37 -53.14
CA ILE A 193 38.24 -18.00 -53.93
C ILE A 193 37.97 -18.13 -55.44
N GLU A 194 37.17 -19.09 -55.88
CA GLU A 194 36.86 -19.34 -57.31
C GLU A 194 36.27 -18.12 -58.02
N ASN A 195 35.65 -17.19 -57.29
CA ASN A 195 35.17 -15.91 -57.82
C ASN A 195 36.29 -14.94 -58.24
N ALA A 196 37.51 -15.10 -57.70
CA ALA A 196 38.62 -14.17 -57.87
C ALA A 196 39.91 -14.83 -58.38
N CYS A 197 40.08 -16.14 -58.19
CA CYS A 197 41.26 -16.91 -58.59
C CYS A 197 40.86 -18.33 -58.98
N SER A 198 41.67 -19.00 -59.82
CA SER A 198 41.44 -20.41 -60.14
C SER A 198 41.67 -21.30 -58.92
N GLY A 199 40.64 -22.05 -58.49
CA GLY A 199 40.76 -23.05 -57.42
C GLY A 199 41.79 -24.14 -57.73
N GLU A 200 41.93 -24.53 -59.00
CA GLU A 200 42.93 -25.50 -59.45
C GLU A 200 44.37 -24.99 -59.31
N ALA A 201 44.60 -23.68 -59.50
CA ALA A 201 45.90 -23.08 -59.22
C ALA A 201 46.24 -23.15 -57.73
N THR A 202 45.28 -22.93 -56.85
CA THR A 202 45.47 -23.06 -55.39
C THR A 202 45.80 -24.50 -54.99
N ILE A 203 45.16 -25.51 -55.59
CA ILE A 203 45.47 -26.93 -55.33
C ILE A 203 46.92 -27.26 -55.71
N VAL A 204 47.37 -26.81 -56.89
CA VAL A 204 48.75 -27.01 -57.35
C VAL A 204 49.73 -26.31 -56.40
N ALA A 205 49.43 -25.10 -55.97
CA ALA A 205 50.27 -24.37 -55.02
C ALA A 205 50.37 -25.08 -53.66
N LEU A 206 49.26 -25.59 -53.12
CA LEU A 206 49.24 -26.36 -51.88
C LEU A 206 50.00 -27.70 -51.99
N GLN A 207 49.91 -28.38 -53.13
CA GLN A 207 50.72 -29.58 -53.41
C GLN A 207 52.22 -29.25 -53.42
N GLU A 208 52.60 -28.11 -54.01
CA GLU A 208 53.99 -27.68 -54.01
C GLU A 208 54.45 -27.25 -52.60
N ILE A 209 53.61 -26.57 -51.82
CA ILE A 209 53.88 -26.26 -50.40
C ILE A 209 54.15 -27.55 -49.63
N LYS A 210 53.34 -28.60 -49.83
CA LYS A 210 53.56 -29.91 -49.20
C LYS A 210 54.92 -30.48 -49.60
N LEU A 211 55.22 -30.57 -50.90
CA LEU A 211 56.48 -31.15 -51.39
C LEU A 211 57.71 -30.35 -50.94
N ALA A 212 57.63 -29.02 -50.94
CA ALA A 212 58.67 -28.14 -50.45
C ALA A 212 58.90 -28.32 -48.94
N SER A 213 57.82 -28.38 -48.15
CA SER A 213 57.88 -28.61 -46.71
C SER A 213 58.55 -29.96 -46.37
N LEU A 214 58.16 -31.04 -47.06
CA LEU A 214 58.74 -32.38 -46.85
C LEU A 214 60.22 -32.47 -47.24
N SER A 215 60.71 -31.60 -48.12
CA SER A 215 62.12 -31.62 -48.54
C SER A 215 63.09 -31.29 -47.41
N PHE A 216 62.65 -30.55 -46.39
CA PHE A 216 63.45 -30.20 -45.22
C PHE A 216 63.54 -31.33 -44.18
N PHE A 217 62.62 -32.31 -44.20
CA PHE A 217 62.53 -33.38 -43.19
C PHE A 217 62.92 -34.77 -43.71
N ARG A 218 63.54 -34.89 -44.90
CA ARG A 218 63.87 -36.19 -45.53
C ARG A 218 64.67 -37.18 -44.66
N LYS A 219 65.42 -36.68 -43.67
CA LYS A 219 66.24 -37.49 -42.75
C LYS A 219 65.49 -37.94 -41.50
N ASP A 220 64.27 -37.44 -41.30
CA ASP A 220 63.50 -37.57 -40.09
C ASP A 220 62.09 -38.08 -40.41
N ALA A 221 61.90 -39.38 -40.19
CA ALA A 221 60.67 -40.07 -40.55
C ALA A 221 59.47 -39.55 -39.74
N GLU A 222 59.65 -39.30 -38.44
CA GLU A 222 58.57 -38.84 -37.56
C GLU A 222 58.08 -37.44 -37.96
N ALA A 223 59.00 -36.52 -38.23
CA ALA A 223 58.63 -35.19 -38.72
C ALA A 223 57.95 -35.23 -40.10
N THR A 224 58.44 -36.11 -40.99
CA THR A 224 57.87 -36.30 -42.32
C THR A 224 56.42 -36.78 -42.23
N ASP A 225 56.13 -37.72 -41.33
CA ASP A 225 54.78 -38.27 -41.13
C ASP A 225 53.83 -37.21 -40.57
N ILE A 226 54.25 -36.47 -39.54
CA ILE A 226 53.46 -35.38 -38.95
C ILE A 226 53.12 -34.33 -40.01
N VAL A 227 54.12 -33.80 -40.71
CA VAL A 227 53.91 -32.77 -41.75
C VAL A 227 53.01 -33.29 -42.86
N THR A 228 53.20 -34.54 -43.29
CA THR A 228 52.36 -35.17 -44.32
C THR A 228 50.91 -35.21 -43.88
N GLN A 229 50.62 -35.66 -42.65
CA GLN A 229 49.27 -35.76 -42.11
C GLN A 229 48.53 -34.41 -42.14
N TYR A 230 49.14 -33.34 -41.62
CA TYR A 230 48.47 -32.02 -41.58
C TYR A 230 48.33 -31.39 -42.97
N MET A 231 49.33 -31.55 -43.85
CA MET A 231 49.27 -31.04 -45.23
C MET A 231 48.24 -31.80 -46.09
N ASP A 232 48.03 -33.08 -45.84
CA ASP A 232 46.98 -33.86 -46.49
C ASP A 232 45.58 -33.46 -46.02
N VAL A 233 45.39 -33.16 -44.73
CA VAL A 233 44.14 -32.59 -44.24
C VAL A 233 43.86 -31.23 -44.88
N LEU A 234 44.88 -30.37 -44.99
CA LEU A 234 44.78 -29.07 -45.65
C LEU A 234 44.31 -29.19 -47.11
N LEU A 235 44.94 -30.09 -47.88
CA LEU A 235 44.55 -30.37 -49.26
C LEU A 235 43.16 -31.00 -49.37
N GLY A 236 42.82 -31.92 -48.46
CA GLY A 236 41.54 -32.59 -48.42
C GLY A 236 40.38 -31.63 -48.15
N GLU A 237 40.53 -30.79 -47.12
CA GLU A 237 39.49 -29.84 -46.71
C GLU A 237 39.29 -28.70 -47.72
N PHE A 238 40.35 -28.26 -48.41
CA PHE A 238 40.21 -27.28 -49.49
C PHE A 238 39.48 -27.86 -50.71
N LYS A 239 39.70 -29.13 -51.05
CA LYS A 239 39.03 -29.79 -52.17
C LYS A 239 37.56 -30.07 -51.90
N ALA A 240 37.19 -30.23 -50.63
CA ALA A 240 35.86 -30.62 -50.23
C ALA A 240 34.85 -29.46 -50.39
N PRO A 241 33.59 -29.75 -50.76
CA PRO A 241 32.57 -28.74 -51.02
C PRO A 241 32.18 -27.97 -49.75
N THR A 242 31.65 -26.76 -49.92
CA THR A 242 31.15 -25.97 -48.79
C THR A 242 30.00 -26.72 -48.11
N PRO A 243 30.05 -26.91 -46.78
CA PRO A 243 28.97 -27.56 -46.05
C PRO A 243 27.72 -26.66 -46.03
N SER A 244 26.54 -27.28 -46.08
CA SER A 244 25.27 -26.55 -46.00
C SER A 244 25.10 -25.85 -44.64
N ASN A 245 24.44 -24.69 -44.65
CA ASN A 245 24.11 -23.98 -43.42
C ASN A 245 23.13 -24.78 -42.57
N LYS A 246 23.31 -24.72 -41.25
CA LYS A 246 22.34 -25.23 -40.28
C LYS A 246 21.20 -24.25 -40.15
N LEU A 247 20.04 -24.66 -40.64
CA LEU A 247 18.80 -23.90 -40.50
C LEU A 247 18.12 -24.22 -39.16
N ARG A 248 17.66 -23.19 -38.47
CA ARG A 248 16.87 -23.25 -37.24
C ARG A 248 15.46 -22.75 -37.57
N GLN A 249 14.63 -23.66 -38.06
CA GLN A 249 13.22 -23.37 -38.35
C GLN A 249 12.39 -23.40 -37.06
N ARG A 250 11.32 -22.61 -37.02
CA ARG A 250 10.45 -22.46 -35.85
C ARG A 250 9.00 -22.82 -36.20
N PRO A 251 8.30 -23.56 -35.32
CA PRO A 251 6.93 -23.97 -35.60
C PRO A 251 5.92 -22.84 -35.39
N SER A 252 6.26 -21.81 -34.61
CA SER A 252 5.38 -20.70 -34.27
C SER A 252 5.83 -19.38 -34.89
N SER A 253 4.88 -18.49 -35.17
CA SER A 253 5.12 -17.23 -35.89
C SER A 253 5.77 -16.12 -35.06
N ASP A 254 5.67 -16.20 -33.73
CA ASP A 254 6.29 -15.28 -32.77
C ASP A 254 7.81 -15.53 -32.60
N GLN A 255 8.27 -16.70 -33.03
CA GLN A 255 9.67 -17.12 -33.01
C GLN A 255 10.32 -16.86 -34.37
N GLN A 256 11.52 -16.29 -34.35
CA GLN A 256 12.27 -16.05 -35.59
C GLN A 256 13.09 -17.27 -36.00
N GLY A 257 13.07 -17.58 -37.30
CA GLY A 257 13.99 -18.53 -37.91
C GLY A 257 15.39 -17.94 -38.05
N LEU A 258 16.42 -18.76 -37.87
CA LEU A 258 17.82 -18.33 -37.98
C LEU A 258 18.64 -19.37 -38.76
N GLU A 259 19.83 -18.99 -39.20
CA GLU A 259 20.80 -19.91 -39.80
C GLU A 259 22.20 -19.75 -39.20
N LEU A 260 22.98 -20.83 -39.24
CA LEU A 260 24.37 -20.86 -38.78
C LEU A 260 25.25 -21.56 -39.83
N PRO A 261 26.37 -20.95 -40.26
CA PRO A 261 27.35 -21.66 -41.07
C PRO A 261 27.88 -22.89 -40.34
N GLN A 262 27.88 -24.05 -41.00
CA GLN A 262 28.29 -25.31 -40.38
C GLN A 262 29.74 -25.28 -39.87
N ILE A 263 30.61 -24.51 -40.53
CA ILE A 263 32.00 -24.30 -40.07
C ILE A 263 32.08 -23.68 -38.68
N TYR A 264 31.15 -22.77 -38.33
CA TYR A 264 31.08 -22.16 -36.99
C TYR A 264 30.64 -23.19 -35.93
N PHE A 265 29.75 -24.12 -36.30
CA PHE A 265 29.37 -25.24 -35.45
C PHE A 265 30.54 -26.22 -35.26
N ASN A 266 31.31 -26.51 -36.31
CA ASN A 266 32.45 -27.43 -36.25
C ASN A 266 33.61 -26.86 -35.41
N ALA A 267 33.80 -25.54 -35.43
CA ALA A 267 34.76 -24.83 -34.59
C ALA A 267 34.38 -24.90 -33.10
N ALA A 268 33.08 -24.92 -32.81
CA ALA A 268 32.57 -24.97 -31.46
C ALA A 268 32.96 -26.26 -30.74
N GLU A 269 33.02 -26.17 -29.42
CA GLU A 269 33.31 -27.28 -28.51
C GLU A 269 32.35 -28.46 -28.76
N ARG A 270 32.91 -29.66 -28.94
CA ARG A 270 32.13 -30.88 -29.11
C ARG A 270 31.48 -31.24 -27.78
N ARG A 271 30.17 -31.02 -27.67
CA ARG A 271 29.37 -31.46 -26.52
C ARG A 271 28.79 -32.85 -26.81
N PRO A 272 29.09 -33.88 -25.99
CA PRO A 272 28.56 -35.22 -26.17
C PRO A 272 27.05 -35.21 -25.94
N LYS A 273 26.34 -35.91 -26.81
CA LYS A 273 24.90 -36.14 -26.68
C LYS A 273 24.69 -37.53 -26.14
N PHE A 274 24.05 -37.63 -24.98
CA PHE A 274 23.79 -38.90 -24.33
C PHE A 274 22.48 -39.48 -24.84
N VAL A 275 22.53 -40.70 -25.38
CA VAL A 275 21.38 -41.39 -25.95
C VAL A 275 21.16 -42.69 -25.19
N MET A 276 19.92 -42.98 -24.83
CA MET A 276 19.56 -44.20 -24.12
C MET A 276 19.05 -45.27 -25.08
N LYS A 277 19.80 -46.37 -25.19
CA LYS A 277 19.39 -47.56 -25.97
C LYS A 277 19.39 -48.81 -25.09
N THR A 278 18.56 -49.77 -25.43
CA THR A 278 18.38 -51.01 -24.66
C THR A 278 19.65 -51.87 -24.62
N GLY A 279 20.43 -51.88 -25.70
CA GLY A 279 21.67 -52.67 -25.85
C GLY A 279 22.95 -52.04 -25.26
N LEU A 280 22.86 -50.89 -24.58
CA LEU A 280 24.04 -50.25 -23.97
C LEU A 280 24.57 -51.05 -22.77
N SER A 281 25.86 -50.92 -22.51
CA SER A 281 26.48 -51.49 -21.30
C SER A 281 25.92 -50.85 -20.03
N ALA A 282 26.03 -51.55 -18.90
CA ALA A 282 25.55 -51.02 -17.61
C ALA A 282 26.24 -49.70 -17.24
N GLY A 283 27.53 -49.55 -17.57
CA GLY A 283 28.29 -48.31 -17.35
C GLY A 283 27.76 -47.15 -18.18
N GLU A 284 27.55 -47.35 -19.48
CA GLU A 284 27.01 -46.31 -20.38
C GLU A 284 25.61 -45.87 -19.96
N LYS A 285 24.73 -46.83 -19.59
CA LYS A 285 23.39 -46.52 -19.07
C LYS A 285 23.45 -45.64 -17.83
N VAL A 286 24.40 -45.88 -16.92
CA VAL A 286 24.60 -45.06 -15.72
C VAL A 286 25.08 -43.65 -16.09
N GLU A 287 26.00 -43.50 -17.04
CA GLU A 287 26.47 -42.19 -17.48
C GLU A 287 25.38 -41.36 -18.18
N VAL A 288 24.51 -42.01 -18.97
CA VAL A 288 23.33 -41.35 -19.56
C VAL A 288 22.36 -40.85 -18.47
N ILE A 289 22.12 -41.65 -17.42
CA ILE A 289 21.26 -41.24 -16.30
C ILE A 289 21.88 -40.08 -15.51
N LYS A 290 23.19 -40.12 -15.25
CA LYS A 290 23.91 -39.00 -14.63
C LYS A 290 23.85 -37.74 -15.49
N ALA A 291 23.93 -37.87 -16.82
CA ALA A 291 23.71 -36.74 -17.74
C ALA A 291 22.31 -36.15 -17.58
N ALA A 292 21.28 -36.99 -17.48
CA ALA A 292 19.91 -36.52 -17.24
C ALA A 292 19.77 -35.79 -15.89
N TYR A 293 20.42 -36.28 -14.83
CA TYR A 293 20.43 -35.57 -13.54
C TYR A 293 21.12 -34.21 -13.60
N ARG A 294 22.27 -34.12 -14.26
CA ARG A 294 22.98 -32.84 -14.46
C ARG A 294 22.16 -31.85 -15.27
N GLN A 295 21.44 -32.31 -16.29
CA GLN A 295 20.57 -31.45 -17.07
C GLN A 295 19.36 -30.94 -16.26
N ILE A 296 18.63 -31.83 -15.58
CA ILE A 296 17.35 -31.51 -14.93
C ILE A 296 17.53 -30.84 -13.56
N PHE A 297 18.54 -31.24 -12.80
CA PHE A 297 18.82 -30.69 -11.46
C PHE A 297 20.00 -29.71 -11.45
N GLU A 298 20.55 -29.39 -12.61
CA GLU A 298 21.77 -28.58 -12.82
C GLU A 298 23.06 -29.17 -12.24
N ARG A 299 22.98 -30.34 -11.61
CA ARG A 299 24.09 -31.02 -10.91
C ARG A 299 23.79 -32.49 -10.71
N ASP A 300 24.83 -33.28 -10.48
CA ASP A 300 24.66 -34.67 -10.08
C ASP A 300 24.22 -34.80 -8.61
N ILE A 301 22.94 -35.11 -8.42
CA ILE A 301 22.33 -35.30 -7.09
C ILE A 301 22.73 -36.61 -6.41
N THR A 302 23.15 -37.61 -7.20
CA THR A 302 23.52 -38.93 -6.67
C THR A 302 24.85 -38.85 -5.94
N ARG A 303 25.84 -38.19 -6.55
CA ARG A 303 27.18 -38.01 -5.98
C ARG A 303 27.20 -37.06 -4.79
N ALA A 304 26.43 -35.97 -4.85
CA ALA A 304 26.48 -34.92 -3.83
C ALA A 304 25.66 -35.23 -2.58
N TYR A 305 24.50 -35.86 -2.72
CA TYR A 305 23.54 -36.04 -1.63
C TYR A 305 23.02 -37.48 -1.46
N SER A 306 23.58 -38.42 -2.24
CA SER A 306 23.10 -39.81 -2.27
C SER A 306 21.61 -39.95 -2.57
N GLN A 307 21.06 -39.01 -3.35
CA GLN A 307 19.67 -39.01 -3.78
C GLN A 307 19.54 -39.70 -5.13
N SER A 308 18.60 -40.63 -5.25
CA SER A 308 18.27 -41.29 -6.52
C SER A 308 16.78 -41.64 -6.58
N ILE A 309 16.26 -41.84 -7.79
CA ILE A 309 14.89 -42.31 -8.00
C ILE A 309 14.95 -43.71 -8.62
N SER A 310 15.34 -44.68 -7.79
CA SER A 310 15.69 -46.06 -8.19
C SER A 310 14.66 -46.74 -9.13
N ASN A 311 13.36 -46.54 -8.88
CA ASN A 311 12.30 -47.10 -9.72
C ASN A 311 12.38 -46.57 -11.17
N LEU A 312 12.50 -45.25 -11.34
CA LEU A 312 12.58 -44.64 -12.66
C LEU A 312 13.87 -45.04 -13.40
N GLU A 313 14.99 -45.12 -12.68
CA GLU A 313 16.25 -45.60 -13.25
C GLU A 313 16.15 -47.03 -13.77
N SER A 314 15.50 -47.92 -13.02
CA SER A 314 15.34 -49.31 -13.42
C SER A 314 14.45 -49.42 -14.66
N GLN A 315 13.36 -48.66 -14.71
CA GLN A 315 12.45 -48.62 -15.85
C GLN A 315 13.16 -48.12 -17.12
N VAL A 316 13.94 -47.04 -17.03
CA VAL A 316 14.66 -46.51 -18.20
C VAL A 316 15.83 -47.43 -18.61
N LYS A 317 16.54 -48.06 -17.67
CA LYS A 317 17.59 -49.06 -17.95
C LYS A 317 17.06 -50.27 -18.73
N ASN A 318 15.84 -50.69 -18.42
CA ASN A 318 15.16 -51.81 -19.07
C ASN A 318 14.43 -51.41 -20.35
N GLY A 319 14.33 -50.11 -20.66
CA GLY A 319 13.60 -49.60 -21.82
C GLY A 319 12.08 -49.69 -21.69
N THR A 320 11.53 -49.86 -20.48
CA THR A 320 10.07 -49.82 -20.27
C THR A 320 9.50 -48.42 -20.39
N ILE A 321 10.33 -47.40 -20.12
CA ILE A 321 10.04 -45.99 -20.40
C ILE A 321 11.17 -45.42 -21.25
N SER A 322 10.82 -44.49 -22.15
CA SER A 322 11.79 -43.75 -22.95
C SER A 322 12.54 -42.71 -22.13
N MET A 323 13.60 -42.12 -22.69
CA MET A 323 14.33 -41.03 -22.03
C MET A 323 13.44 -39.79 -21.88
N LYS A 324 12.57 -39.51 -22.86
CA LYS A 324 11.53 -38.47 -22.78
C LYS A 324 10.62 -38.68 -21.57
N GLU A 325 10.11 -39.89 -21.37
CA GLU A 325 9.22 -40.20 -20.24
C GLU A 325 9.97 -40.21 -18.90
N PHE A 326 11.23 -40.63 -18.88
CA PHE A 326 12.09 -40.50 -17.72
C PHE A 326 12.24 -39.03 -17.30
N VAL A 327 12.57 -38.15 -18.24
CA VAL A 327 12.67 -36.69 -18.03
C VAL A 327 11.34 -36.09 -17.54
N ARG A 328 10.20 -36.47 -18.14
CA ARG A 328 8.87 -36.04 -17.71
C ARG A 328 8.62 -36.38 -16.23
N ARG A 329 8.90 -37.61 -15.83
CA ARG A 329 8.69 -38.09 -14.44
C ARG A 329 9.68 -37.47 -13.45
N LEU A 330 10.92 -37.19 -13.87
CA LEU A 330 11.87 -36.42 -13.06
C LEU A 330 11.33 -35.01 -12.80
N GLY A 331 10.82 -34.32 -13.83
CA GLY A 331 10.25 -32.97 -13.71
C GLY A 331 9.01 -32.89 -12.81
N LYS A 332 8.20 -33.96 -12.77
CA LYS A 332 7.03 -34.08 -11.89
C LYS A 332 7.36 -34.60 -10.48
N SER A 333 8.62 -34.96 -10.23
CA SER A 333 9.01 -35.53 -8.93
C SER A 333 8.92 -34.48 -7.81
N PRO A 334 8.64 -34.91 -6.55
CA PRO A 334 8.70 -34.02 -5.40
C PRO A 334 10.07 -33.37 -5.21
N LEU A 335 11.15 -34.05 -5.63
CA LEU A 335 12.50 -33.52 -5.59
C LEU A 335 12.67 -32.29 -6.49
N TYR A 336 12.19 -32.36 -7.73
CA TYR A 336 12.23 -31.23 -8.65
C TYR A 336 11.38 -30.07 -8.14
N GLN A 337 10.16 -30.37 -7.67
CA GLN A 337 9.25 -29.37 -7.12
C GLN A 337 9.88 -28.61 -5.94
N LYS A 338 10.52 -29.32 -5.00
CA LYS A 338 11.16 -28.72 -3.83
C LYS A 338 12.33 -27.80 -4.20
N GLN A 339 13.09 -28.15 -5.25
CA GLN A 339 14.27 -27.38 -5.64
C GLN A 339 13.98 -26.23 -6.59
N PHE A 340 13.11 -26.43 -7.59
CA PHE A 340 12.95 -25.51 -8.74
C PHE A 340 11.55 -24.92 -8.89
N TYR A 341 10.59 -25.30 -8.04
CA TYR A 341 9.24 -24.73 -8.06
C TYR A 341 8.91 -23.95 -6.77
N GLN A 342 8.94 -24.61 -5.60
CA GLN A 342 8.57 -23.99 -4.32
C GLN A 342 9.33 -22.71 -3.94
N PRO A 343 10.66 -22.58 -4.17
CA PRO A 343 11.39 -21.37 -3.77
C PRO A 343 11.31 -20.24 -4.81
N PHE A 344 10.49 -20.38 -5.86
CA PHE A 344 10.40 -19.44 -6.97
C PHE A 344 8.97 -19.02 -7.25
N ILE A 345 8.81 -17.83 -7.85
CA ILE A 345 7.53 -17.43 -8.44
C ILE A 345 7.28 -18.18 -9.75
N ASN A 346 6.02 -18.32 -10.17
CA ASN A 346 5.64 -19.03 -11.40
C ASN A 346 6.44 -18.57 -12.64
N SER A 347 6.63 -17.26 -12.82
CA SER A 347 7.41 -16.72 -13.95
C SER A 347 8.87 -17.18 -13.93
N ARG A 348 9.50 -17.28 -12.75
CA ARG A 348 10.88 -17.73 -12.62
C ARG A 348 11.01 -19.25 -12.73
N ALA A 349 10.05 -19.99 -12.17
CA ALA A 349 9.97 -21.45 -12.32
C ALA A 349 9.83 -21.85 -13.79
N LEU A 350 9.05 -21.09 -14.57
CA LEU A 350 8.92 -21.25 -16.02
C LEU A 350 10.28 -21.08 -16.72
N GLU A 351 11.01 -20.00 -16.46
CA GLU A 351 12.33 -19.76 -17.07
C GLU A 351 13.33 -20.90 -16.79
N LEU A 352 13.33 -21.42 -15.56
CA LEU A 352 14.17 -22.56 -15.20
C LEU A 352 13.69 -23.87 -15.85
N ALA A 353 12.39 -24.07 -16.01
CA ALA A 353 11.85 -25.23 -16.74
C ALA A 353 12.30 -25.22 -18.22
N PHE A 354 12.30 -24.05 -18.87
CA PHE A 354 12.84 -23.90 -20.23
C PHE A 354 14.32 -24.30 -20.31
N ARG A 355 15.13 -23.91 -19.33
CA ARG A 355 16.53 -24.34 -19.21
C ARG A 355 16.66 -25.87 -19.08
N HIS A 356 15.86 -26.49 -18.21
CA HIS A 356 16.00 -27.91 -17.89
C HIS A 356 15.46 -28.83 -19.00
N PHE A 357 14.26 -28.54 -19.51
CA PHE A 357 13.58 -29.44 -20.46
C PHE A 357 13.89 -29.12 -21.92
N LEU A 358 14.13 -27.85 -22.25
CA LEU A 358 14.41 -27.42 -23.63
C LEU A 358 15.86 -26.95 -23.84
N GLY A 359 16.66 -26.79 -22.79
CA GLY A 359 18.06 -26.39 -22.92
C GLY A 359 18.27 -24.96 -23.42
N ARG A 360 17.25 -24.10 -23.42
CA ARG A 360 17.32 -22.70 -23.88
C ARG A 360 16.47 -21.78 -23.00
N GLY A 361 16.60 -20.47 -23.19
CA GLY A 361 15.65 -19.51 -22.62
C GLY A 361 14.38 -19.35 -23.47
N PRO A 362 13.28 -18.81 -22.91
CA PRO A 362 12.16 -18.32 -23.70
C PRO A 362 12.62 -17.31 -24.76
N SER A 363 11.96 -17.34 -25.90
CA SER A 363 12.33 -16.56 -27.07
C SER A 363 11.55 -15.25 -27.15
N SER A 364 10.24 -15.29 -26.97
CA SER A 364 9.29 -14.18 -27.14
C SER A 364 8.48 -13.91 -25.87
N ARG A 365 7.74 -12.79 -25.87
CA ARG A 365 6.80 -12.46 -24.78
C ARG A 365 5.59 -13.38 -24.81
N GLU A 366 5.11 -13.67 -26.02
CA GLU A 366 3.95 -14.51 -26.32
C GLU A 366 4.19 -15.95 -25.84
N GLU A 367 5.38 -16.50 -26.10
CA GLU A 367 5.79 -17.81 -25.60
C GLU A 367 5.74 -17.85 -24.07
N VAL A 368 6.28 -16.83 -23.39
CA VAL A 368 6.21 -16.74 -21.93
C VAL A 368 4.76 -16.66 -21.45
N GLN A 369 3.90 -15.87 -22.09
CA GLN A 369 2.49 -15.74 -21.72
C GLN A 369 1.73 -17.06 -21.86
N ASN A 370 1.95 -17.79 -22.97
CA ASN A 370 1.32 -19.07 -23.23
C ASN A 370 1.65 -20.08 -22.14
N TYR A 371 2.93 -20.32 -21.87
CA TYR A 371 3.35 -21.27 -20.83
C TYR A 371 3.05 -20.76 -19.42
N PHE A 372 3.00 -19.44 -19.20
CA PHE A 372 2.58 -18.85 -17.93
C PHE A 372 1.10 -19.10 -17.65
N SER A 373 0.24 -19.11 -18.67
CA SER A 373 -1.17 -19.48 -18.49
C SER A 373 -1.31 -20.97 -18.09
N ILE A 374 -0.52 -21.85 -18.70
CA ILE A 374 -0.53 -23.29 -18.42
C ILE A 374 -0.10 -23.59 -16.98
N ILE A 375 1.02 -23.00 -16.53
CA ILE A 375 1.50 -23.20 -15.14
C ILE A 375 0.52 -22.59 -14.11
N SER A 376 -0.15 -21.49 -14.45
CA SER A 376 -1.09 -20.83 -13.53
C SER A 376 -2.38 -21.63 -13.34
N ASN A 377 -2.85 -22.32 -14.40
CA ASN A 377 -4.06 -23.12 -14.36
C ASN A 377 -3.81 -24.58 -13.89
N GLY A 378 -2.73 -25.19 -14.37
CA GLY A 378 -2.45 -26.63 -14.18
C GLY A 378 -1.24 -26.94 -13.30
N GLY A 379 -0.57 -25.93 -12.74
CA GLY A 379 0.61 -26.09 -11.90
C GLY A 379 1.83 -26.64 -12.64
N LEU A 380 2.78 -27.17 -11.86
CA LEU A 380 4.06 -27.68 -12.38
C LEU A 380 3.90 -28.86 -13.34
N SER A 381 2.99 -29.81 -13.05
CA SER A 381 2.82 -31.01 -13.87
C SER A 381 2.37 -30.68 -15.29
N ALA A 382 1.40 -29.77 -15.43
CA ALA A 382 0.91 -29.31 -16.73
C ALA A 382 1.99 -28.57 -17.53
N LEU A 383 2.84 -27.77 -16.86
CA LEU A 383 3.97 -27.11 -17.52
C LEU A 383 4.98 -28.11 -18.06
N VAL A 384 5.35 -29.12 -17.27
CA VAL A 384 6.31 -30.15 -17.70
C VAL A 384 5.76 -30.94 -18.88
N ASP A 385 4.48 -31.33 -18.85
CA ASP A 385 3.83 -32.00 -19.97
C ASP A 385 3.85 -31.12 -21.23
N ALA A 386 3.43 -29.85 -21.12
CA ALA A 386 3.41 -28.94 -22.26
C ALA A 386 4.79 -28.70 -22.90
N LEU A 387 5.87 -28.72 -22.11
CA LEU A 387 7.24 -28.58 -22.63
C LEU A 387 7.73 -29.87 -23.30
N VAL A 388 7.52 -31.01 -22.66
CA VAL A 388 8.00 -32.32 -23.15
C VAL A 388 7.18 -32.80 -24.36
N ASP A 389 5.89 -32.49 -24.42
CA ASP A 389 5.01 -32.84 -25.53
C ASP A 389 5.07 -31.84 -26.69
N SER A 390 5.89 -30.79 -26.59
CA SER A 390 6.09 -29.84 -27.68
C SER A 390 6.77 -30.49 -28.89
N GLN A 391 6.43 -30.01 -30.10
CA GLN A 391 7.11 -30.44 -31.33
C GLN A 391 8.61 -30.16 -31.27
N GLU A 392 9.00 -29.00 -30.70
CA GLU A 392 10.40 -28.63 -30.54
C GLU A 392 11.18 -29.65 -29.70
N TYR A 393 10.59 -30.18 -28.61
CA TYR A 393 11.27 -31.20 -27.81
C TYR A 393 11.58 -32.45 -28.66
N SER A 394 10.59 -32.91 -29.42
CA SER A 394 10.71 -34.09 -30.28
C SER A 394 11.73 -33.88 -31.42
N ASP A 395 11.79 -32.69 -32.00
CA ASP A 395 12.74 -32.37 -33.08
C ASP A 395 14.20 -32.36 -32.61
N TYR A 396 14.48 -31.85 -31.41
CA TYR A 396 15.86 -31.70 -30.89
C TYR A 396 16.38 -32.93 -30.14
N PHE A 397 15.50 -33.63 -29.43
CA PHE A 397 15.87 -34.70 -28.51
C PHE A 397 15.25 -36.06 -28.88
N GLY A 398 14.12 -36.05 -29.58
CA GLY A 398 13.33 -37.25 -29.82
C GLY A 398 12.89 -37.90 -28.50
N GLU A 399 12.92 -39.24 -28.47
CA GLU A 399 12.54 -39.99 -27.26
C GLU A 399 13.72 -40.63 -26.52
N GLU A 400 14.89 -40.69 -27.16
CA GLU A 400 16.07 -41.41 -26.65
C GLU A 400 17.17 -40.49 -26.13
N THR A 401 17.24 -39.24 -26.59
CA THR A 401 18.34 -38.32 -26.24
C THR A 401 18.02 -37.56 -24.97
N VAL A 402 19.00 -37.46 -24.08
CA VAL A 402 18.93 -36.58 -22.90
C VAL A 402 18.93 -35.12 -23.38
N PRO A 403 18.07 -34.24 -22.85
CA PRO A 403 18.12 -32.83 -23.18
C PRO A 403 19.50 -32.22 -22.89
N TYR A 404 19.92 -31.25 -23.69
CA TYR A 404 21.24 -30.62 -23.56
C TYR A 404 21.12 -29.11 -23.74
N LEU A 405 22.05 -28.37 -23.11
CA LEU A 405 22.09 -26.91 -23.19
C LEU A 405 22.48 -26.45 -24.61
N ARG A 406 21.61 -25.62 -25.20
CA ARG A 406 21.74 -25.04 -26.54
C ARG A 406 22.38 -23.65 -26.46
N GLY A 407 23.67 -23.65 -26.13
CA GLY A 407 24.50 -22.45 -26.02
C GLY A 407 25.12 -21.98 -27.34
N LEU A 408 26.03 -21.01 -27.24
CA LEU A 408 26.78 -20.48 -28.38
C LEU A 408 27.53 -21.60 -29.12
N GLY A 409 27.46 -21.59 -30.46
CA GLY A 409 28.14 -22.54 -31.33
C GLY A 409 27.36 -23.83 -31.62
N GLN A 410 26.44 -24.25 -30.75
CA GLN A 410 25.61 -25.45 -30.98
C GLN A 410 24.45 -25.19 -31.96
N GLU A 411 23.85 -24.01 -31.88
CA GLU A 411 22.79 -23.53 -32.76
C GLU A 411 22.90 -22.01 -33.00
N ALA A 412 22.18 -21.51 -33.99
CA ALA A 412 22.05 -20.08 -34.24
C ALA A 412 21.31 -19.39 -33.07
N GLN A 413 21.97 -18.42 -32.43
CA GLN A 413 21.44 -17.70 -31.27
C GLN A 413 20.71 -16.43 -31.70
N GLU A 414 19.58 -16.13 -31.07
CA GLU A 414 18.88 -14.88 -31.31
C GLU A 414 19.46 -13.75 -30.47
N CYS A 415 19.52 -12.54 -31.03
CA CYS A 415 20.02 -11.37 -30.30
C CYS A 415 19.00 -10.84 -29.26
N ARG A 416 17.71 -11.17 -29.41
CA ARG A 416 16.60 -10.68 -28.58
C ARG A 416 16.74 -11.08 -27.10
N ASN A 417 17.17 -12.32 -26.83
CA ASN A 417 17.35 -12.85 -25.49
C ASN A 417 18.81 -13.17 -25.14
N TRP A 418 19.78 -12.60 -25.88
CA TRP A 418 21.21 -12.89 -25.76
C TRP A 418 21.72 -12.88 -24.31
N GLY A 419 21.64 -11.75 -23.61
CA GLY A 419 22.10 -11.62 -22.23
C GLY A 419 21.40 -12.59 -21.27
N PRO A 420 20.05 -12.59 -21.20
CA PRO A 420 19.30 -13.46 -20.31
C PRO A 420 19.55 -14.95 -20.56
N GLN A 421 19.75 -15.36 -21.81
CA GLN A 421 20.05 -16.76 -22.13
C GLN A 421 21.45 -17.14 -21.62
N GLN A 422 22.46 -16.31 -21.81
CA GLN A 422 23.81 -16.61 -21.31
C GLN A 422 23.83 -16.69 -19.77
N ASP A 423 23.10 -15.79 -19.10
CA ASP A 423 22.96 -15.83 -17.64
C ASP A 423 22.17 -17.06 -17.15
N LEU A 424 21.16 -17.50 -17.91
CA LEU A 424 20.35 -18.67 -17.59
C LEU A 424 21.15 -19.97 -17.65
N LEU A 425 22.10 -20.09 -18.59
CA LEU A 425 22.90 -21.30 -18.78
C LEU A 425 24.00 -21.47 -17.73
N ASN A 426 24.17 -20.52 -16.80
CA ASN A 426 25.13 -20.61 -15.70
C ASN A 426 24.56 -21.30 -14.47
N TYR A 427 25.44 -21.90 -13.64
CA TYR A 427 25.08 -22.47 -12.34
C TYR A 427 24.50 -21.43 -11.36
N SER A 428 24.74 -20.14 -11.61
CA SER A 428 24.23 -19.05 -10.78
C SER A 428 22.75 -18.74 -11.02
N ALA A 429 22.14 -19.31 -12.06
CA ALA A 429 20.78 -19.00 -12.46
C ALA A 429 19.74 -19.25 -11.34
N PRO A 430 19.74 -20.36 -10.58
CA PRO A 430 18.76 -20.59 -9.50
C PRO A 430 18.84 -19.60 -8.34
N PHE A 431 19.97 -18.89 -8.18
CA PHE A 431 20.08 -17.87 -7.12
C PHE A 431 19.32 -16.59 -7.47
N ARG A 432 19.02 -16.35 -8.76
CA ARG A 432 18.17 -15.23 -9.15
C ARG A 432 16.70 -15.57 -8.92
N LYS A 433 16.04 -14.77 -8.07
CA LYS A 433 14.62 -14.92 -7.73
C LYS A 433 13.68 -14.09 -8.59
N VAL A 434 14.19 -12.99 -9.17
CA VAL A 434 13.44 -12.10 -10.07
C VAL A 434 13.45 -12.67 -11.49
N PRO A 435 12.30 -12.72 -12.19
CA PRO A 435 12.24 -13.24 -13.55
C PRO A 435 12.96 -12.30 -14.52
N GLN A 436 13.71 -12.86 -15.45
CA GLN A 436 14.55 -12.12 -16.39
C GLN A 436 13.86 -11.88 -17.73
N PHE A 437 13.18 -12.89 -18.28
CA PHE A 437 12.73 -12.87 -19.66
C PHE A 437 11.49 -12.00 -19.80
N ILE A 438 10.48 -12.20 -18.95
CA ILE A 438 9.25 -11.40 -18.99
C ILE A 438 9.51 -9.92 -18.74
N THR A 439 10.43 -9.59 -17.84
CA THR A 439 10.79 -8.20 -17.53
C THR A 439 11.54 -7.57 -18.70
N THR A 440 12.52 -8.26 -19.27
CA THR A 440 13.28 -7.77 -20.44
C THR A 440 12.38 -7.60 -21.66
N PHE A 441 11.51 -8.57 -21.97
CA PHE A 441 10.61 -8.47 -23.12
C PHE A 441 9.57 -7.37 -22.96
N ALA A 442 8.99 -7.21 -21.77
CA ALA A 442 8.10 -6.08 -21.50
C ALA A 442 8.83 -4.74 -21.65
N ASP A 443 10.07 -4.65 -21.16
CA ASP A 443 10.86 -3.42 -21.22
C ASP A 443 11.29 -3.02 -22.65
N TYR A 444 11.36 -3.97 -23.60
CA TYR A 444 11.59 -3.63 -25.00
C TYR A 444 10.46 -2.79 -25.60
N GLU A 445 9.22 -3.00 -25.15
CA GLU A 445 8.05 -2.25 -25.63
C GLU A 445 7.83 -0.95 -24.83
N GLN A 446 8.10 -0.98 -23.52
CA GLN A 446 7.88 0.13 -22.59
C GLN A 446 8.91 1.28 -22.75
N PRO A 447 8.60 2.53 -22.34
CA PRO A 447 9.57 3.62 -22.28
C PRO A 447 10.72 3.32 -21.31
N LEU A 448 11.75 4.19 -21.31
CA LEU A 448 12.86 4.07 -20.37
C LEU A 448 12.34 3.97 -18.92
N PRO A 449 12.86 3.03 -18.11
CA PRO A 449 12.40 2.84 -16.74
C PRO A 449 12.82 4.02 -15.85
N ASP A 450 12.05 4.27 -14.79
CA ASP A 450 12.46 5.18 -13.72
C ASP A 450 13.52 4.50 -12.84
N GLN A 451 14.80 4.76 -13.13
CA GLN A 451 15.93 4.31 -12.32
C GLN A 451 17.14 5.23 -12.57
N HIS A 452 18.17 5.09 -11.73
CA HIS A 452 19.43 5.80 -11.94
C HIS A 452 20.08 5.46 -13.30
N PRO A 453 20.74 6.42 -14.00
CA PRO A 453 21.33 6.21 -15.33
C PRO A 453 22.37 5.08 -15.41
N TYR A 454 23.03 4.76 -14.29
CA TYR A 454 24.03 3.69 -14.20
C TYR A 454 23.48 2.34 -13.72
N GLY A 455 22.17 2.20 -13.60
CA GLY A 455 21.50 0.97 -13.19
C GLY A 455 20.77 1.08 -11.85
N SER A 456 19.83 0.17 -11.63
CA SER A 456 18.90 0.16 -10.48
C SER A 456 19.58 0.15 -9.10
N GLY A 457 20.75 -0.47 -8.94
CA GLY A 457 21.45 -0.54 -7.65
C GLY A 457 22.24 0.71 -7.25
N ASN A 458 22.21 1.77 -8.06
CA ASN A 458 22.87 3.04 -7.77
C ASN A 458 21.98 4.06 -7.06
N ASP A 459 20.68 3.82 -6.97
CA ASP A 459 19.80 4.61 -6.10
C ASP A 459 19.85 4.07 -4.67
N PRO A 460 20.06 4.92 -3.65
CA PRO A 460 19.88 4.52 -2.26
C PRO A 460 18.39 4.38 -1.91
N LEU A 461 18.09 3.62 -0.87
CA LEU A 461 16.75 3.62 -0.28
C LEU A 461 16.45 4.99 0.35
N GLU A 462 15.26 5.54 0.08
CA GLU A 462 14.83 6.89 0.53
C GLU A 462 14.32 6.89 1.97
N ILE A 463 15.21 6.56 2.89
CA ILE A 463 14.99 6.49 4.34
C ILE A 463 15.72 7.62 5.09
N GLN A 464 15.33 7.85 6.34
CA GLN A 464 15.89 8.94 7.16
C GLN A 464 17.40 8.83 7.38
N PHE A 465 17.90 7.63 7.71
CA PHE A 465 19.31 7.39 8.02
C PHE A 465 19.93 6.27 7.17
N GLY A 466 21.25 6.35 6.99
CA GLY A 466 22.04 5.32 6.35
C GLY A 466 22.12 5.45 4.83
N ALA A 467 23.28 5.09 4.28
CA ALA A 467 23.50 5.01 2.83
C ALA A 467 23.32 3.55 2.40
N ILE A 468 22.07 3.09 2.44
CA ILE A 468 21.73 1.70 2.15
C ILE A 468 21.41 1.57 0.66
N PHE A 469 22.25 0.82 -0.03
CA PHE A 469 22.03 0.41 -1.42
C PHE A 469 21.68 -1.09 -1.44
N PRO A 470 20.66 -1.51 -2.21
CA PRO A 470 20.37 -2.92 -2.42
C PRO A 470 21.62 -3.68 -2.90
N LYS A 471 21.98 -4.78 -2.20
CA LYS A 471 23.14 -5.61 -2.58
C LYS A 471 22.81 -6.46 -3.80
N GLU A 472 23.44 -6.15 -4.92
CA GLU A 472 23.27 -6.88 -6.18
C GLU A 472 23.81 -8.33 -6.11
N THR A 473 24.69 -8.66 -5.17
CA THR A 473 25.31 -10.00 -5.07
C THR A 473 24.46 -11.06 -4.37
N ARG A 474 23.54 -10.67 -3.47
CA ARG A 474 22.72 -11.63 -2.69
C ARG A 474 21.46 -12.05 -3.45
N ASN A 475 20.84 -11.11 -4.15
CA ASN A 475 19.68 -11.33 -5.02
C ASN A 475 19.87 -10.45 -6.26
N PRO A 476 20.52 -10.95 -7.33
CA PRO A 476 20.83 -10.13 -8.50
C PRO A 476 19.54 -9.66 -9.17
N SER A 477 19.26 -8.36 -9.06
CA SER A 477 18.15 -7.66 -9.71
C SER A 477 18.66 -6.57 -10.66
N THR A 478 19.77 -6.88 -11.35
CA THR A 478 20.33 -6.00 -12.37
C THR A 478 19.30 -5.86 -13.51
N ARG A 479 19.00 -4.61 -13.84
CA ARG A 479 18.09 -4.20 -14.91
C ARG A 479 18.77 -3.09 -15.71
N PRO A 480 19.76 -3.41 -16.55
CA PRO A 480 20.48 -2.38 -17.29
C PRO A 480 19.56 -1.73 -18.32
N ALA A 481 19.61 -0.39 -18.40
CA ALA A 481 18.88 0.38 -19.40
C ALA A 481 19.82 1.38 -20.09
N PRO A 482 19.72 1.55 -21.41
CA PRO A 482 20.60 2.42 -22.17
C PRO A 482 20.20 3.90 -22.03
N PHE A 483 20.63 4.55 -20.94
CA PHE A 483 20.43 6.00 -20.77
C PHE A 483 21.44 6.80 -21.61
N GLY A 484 20.92 7.66 -22.48
CA GLY A 484 21.71 8.65 -23.21
C GLY A 484 22.36 9.68 -22.29
N LYS A 485 23.31 10.46 -22.85
CA LYS A 485 23.96 11.55 -22.12
C LYS A 485 22.94 12.59 -21.65
N ASP A 486 22.02 12.97 -22.53
CA ASP A 486 21.08 14.07 -22.33
C ASP A 486 19.73 13.52 -21.85
N THR A 487 19.73 12.94 -20.65
CA THR A 487 18.55 12.37 -20.00
C THR A 487 18.26 13.09 -18.71
N LYS A 488 16.97 13.30 -18.42
CA LYS A 488 16.49 13.94 -17.20
C LYS A 488 15.41 13.07 -16.56
N ARG A 489 15.66 12.65 -15.32
CA ARG A 489 14.76 11.87 -14.49
C ARG A 489 13.63 12.74 -13.99
N ILE A 490 12.43 12.17 -13.93
CA ILE A 490 11.25 12.81 -13.37
C ILE A 490 11.35 12.69 -11.86
N LEU A 491 11.52 13.83 -11.19
CA LEU A 491 11.56 13.91 -9.73
C LEU A 491 10.26 14.50 -9.21
N ILE A 492 9.74 13.92 -8.14
CA ILE A 492 8.49 14.35 -7.49
C ILE A 492 8.86 15.30 -6.36
N HIS A 493 8.29 16.51 -6.37
CA HIS A 493 8.53 17.49 -5.33
C HIS A 493 7.90 17.04 -3.99
N ASN A 494 8.66 17.15 -2.90
CA ASN A 494 8.22 16.81 -1.54
C ASN A 494 7.46 18.00 -0.92
N GLY A 495 6.26 18.24 -1.43
CA GLY A 495 5.41 19.38 -1.09
C GLY A 495 4.33 19.55 -2.16
N PRO A 496 3.77 20.76 -2.34
CA PRO A 496 2.86 21.05 -3.45
C PRO A 496 3.52 20.73 -4.80
N GLY A 497 2.86 19.95 -5.65
CA GLY A 497 3.40 19.58 -6.96
C GLY A 497 3.60 20.76 -7.91
N ILE A 498 2.88 21.86 -7.70
CA ILE A 498 3.00 23.11 -8.46
C ILE A 498 4.34 23.83 -8.24
N SER A 499 5.00 23.59 -7.10
CA SER A 499 6.29 24.18 -6.75
C SER A 499 7.48 23.37 -7.32
N ASN A 500 7.24 22.49 -8.29
CA ASN A 500 8.31 21.73 -8.95
C ASN A 500 9.21 22.68 -9.76
N GLN A 501 10.50 22.69 -9.45
CA GLN A 501 11.50 23.60 -10.02
C GLN A 501 11.73 23.41 -11.52
N ASN A 502 11.24 22.31 -12.10
CA ASN A 502 11.28 22.10 -13.55
C ASN A 502 10.29 23.00 -14.30
N SER A 503 9.10 23.22 -13.75
CA SER A 503 8.06 24.08 -14.34
C SER A 503 8.06 25.48 -13.72
N ASN A 504 8.41 25.60 -12.44
CA ASN A 504 8.49 26.86 -11.71
C ASN A 504 9.86 27.03 -11.02
N PRO A 505 10.92 27.47 -11.74
CA PRO A 505 12.24 27.68 -11.16
C PRO A 505 12.28 28.74 -10.04
N ARG A 506 11.34 29.69 -10.04
CA ARG A 506 11.26 30.75 -9.02
C ARG A 506 10.86 30.21 -7.65
N ALA A 507 10.18 29.05 -7.59
CA ALA A 507 9.77 28.41 -6.35
C ALA A 507 10.90 27.74 -5.56
N ARG A 508 12.17 27.79 -6.02
CA ARG A 508 13.31 27.16 -5.33
C ARG A 508 13.50 27.65 -3.89
N GLY A 509 13.30 28.94 -3.64
CA GLY A 509 13.36 29.56 -2.31
C GLY A 509 12.02 29.60 -1.58
N GLU A 510 10.95 29.07 -2.18
CA GLU A 510 9.64 28.97 -1.52
C GLU A 510 9.59 27.74 -0.61
N PHE A 511 9.06 27.93 0.59
CA PHE A 511 8.94 26.85 1.56
C PHE A 511 7.70 25.97 1.29
N PRO A 512 7.81 24.64 1.38
CA PRO A 512 6.76 23.69 0.96
C PRO A 512 5.52 23.62 1.88
N GLY A 513 5.39 24.51 2.88
CA GLY A 513 4.25 24.56 3.79
C GLY A 513 4.07 23.29 4.62
N SER A 514 2.83 22.91 4.92
CA SER A 514 2.49 21.75 5.75
C SER A 514 2.60 20.39 5.04
N LEU A 515 2.67 20.39 3.70
CA LEU A 515 2.76 19.19 2.88
C LEU A 515 4.21 18.67 2.71
N GLY A 516 5.20 19.52 3.02
CA GLY A 516 6.62 19.19 2.93
C GLY A 516 7.29 18.96 4.29
N PRO A 517 8.61 18.79 4.31
CA PRO A 517 9.36 18.60 5.54
C PRO A 517 9.43 19.89 6.37
N LYS A 518 9.65 19.72 7.68
CA LYS A 518 9.88 20.84 8.60
C LYS A 518 11.21 21.52 8.29
N ILE A 519 11.20 22.85 8.23
CA ILE A 519 12.38 23.67 7.93
C ILE A 519 12.94 24.26 9.23
N PHE A 520 14.27 24.29 9.33
CA PHE A 520 15.00 24.94 10.41
C PHE A 520 15.80 26.11 9.83
N ARG A 521 15.61 27.30 10.39
CA ARG A 521 16.27 28.54 9.96
C ARG A 521 16.82 29.29 11.17
N LEU A 522 17.98 29.91 10.99
CA LEU A 522 18.63 30.73 12.01
C LEU A 522 18.18 32.19 11.87
N ASP A 523 17.11 32.58 12.58
CA ASP A 523 16.50 33.92 12.45
C ASP A 523 17.16 35.01 13.31
N GLN A 524 18.08 34.64 14.22
CA GLN A 524 18.68 35.56 15.18
C GLN A 524 20.19 35.31 15.29
N LEU A 525 20.98 36.11 14.58
CA LEU A 525 22.41 36.27 14.88
C LEU A 525 22.56 37.27 16.04
N PRO A 526 23.30 36.94 17.12
CA PRO A 526 23.64 37.89 18.19
C PRO A 526 24.57 39.04 17.76
N GLY A 527 24.72 39.34 16.46
CA GLY A 527 25.82 40.16 15.93
C GLY A 527 25.43 41.31 14.99
N THR A 528 24.28 41.30 14.32
CA THR A 528 23.97 42.33 13.30
C THR A 528 23.27 43.55 13.92
N ARG A 529 24.05 44.31 14.70
CA ARG A 529 23.64 45.53 15.41
C ARG A 529 23.45 46.69 14.42
N GLY A 530 22.32 46.74 13.73
CA GLY A 530 21.87 47.95 13.03
C GLY A 530 21.53 49.05 14.03
N LYS A 531 22.02 50.29 13.81
CA LYS A 531 21.92 51.47 14.70
C LYS A 531 20.50 51.93 15.10
N LYS A 532 19.43 51.19 14.77
CA LYS A 532 18.03 51.59 15.01
C LYS A 532 17.14 50.37 15.37
N SER A 533 17.38 49.71 16.50
CA SER A 533 16.44 48.74 17.09
C SER A 533 16.34 48.95 18.61
N PRO A 534 15.14 48.81 19.23
CA PRO A 534 14.93 49.17 20.64
C PRO A 534 15.68 48.21 21.55
N SER A 535 16.39 48.75 22.55
CA SER A 535 17.05 47.96 23.58
C SER A 535 16.02 47.25 24.47
N GLY A 536 15.96 45.92 24.43
CA GLY A 536 15.16 45.15 25.39
C GLY A 536 14.59 43.80 24.95
N VAL A 537 15.00 43.21 23.82
CA VAL A 537 14.55 41.85 23.45
C VAL A 537 15.51 40.80 24.03
N SER A 538 14.95 39.85 24.78
CA SER A 538 15.67 38.94 25.68
C SER A 538 16.56 37.93 24.93
N VAL A 539 17.80 37.78 25.40
CA VAL A 539 18.80 36.77 24.98
C VAL A 539 18.45 35.33 25.44
N LYS A 540 17.40 35.14 26.26
CA LYS A 540 17.13 33.84 26.91
C LYS A 540 16.39 32.80 26.05
N TYR A 541 15.86 33.16 24.88
CA TYR A 541 15.10 32.24 24.00
C TYR A 541 15.88 31.77 22.75
N SER A 542 17.09 32.27 22.50
CA SER A 542 17.87 31.91 21.30
C SER A 542 18.57 30.55 21.42
N GLU A 543 19.10 30.19 22.60
CA GLU A 543 19.94 28.99 22.81
C GLU A 543 19.19 27.67 22.54
N SER A 544 17.92 27.57 22.93
CA SER A 544 17.11 26.37 22.65
C SER A 544 16.78 26.24 21.15
N SER A 545 16.62 27.36 20.45
CA SER A 545 16.34 27.39 19.01
C SER A 545 17.58 27.08 18.17
N THR A 546 18.75 27.59 18.56
CA THR A 546 20.04 27.26 17.92
C THR A 546 20.40 25.80 18.15
N GLN A 547 20.17 25.26 19.36
CA GLN A 547 20.41 23.85 19.63
C GLN A 547 19.47 22.93 18.85
N ALA A 548 18.20 23.33 18.66
CA ALA A 548 17.28 22.60 17.79
C ALA A 548 17.73 22.63 16.31
N LEU A 549 18.31 23.75 15.87
CA LEU A 549 18.89 23.88 14.52
C LEU A 549 20.14 23.03 14.35
N ILE A 550 21.05 23.04 15.32
CA ILE A 550 22.25 22.18 15.33
C ILE A 550 21.82 20.71 15.24
N LYS A 551 20.84 20.31 16.06
CA LYS A 551 20.27 18.97 16.00
C LYS A 551 19.68 18.66 14.62
N GLY A 552 18.90 19.60 14.05
CA GLY A 552 18.36 19.50 12.70
C GLY A 552 19.44 19.33 11.63
N ALA A 553 20.56 20.05 11.74
CA ALA A 553 21.69 19.95 10.82
C ALA A 553 22.40 18.59 10.90
N TYR A 554 22.60 18.03 12.10
CA TYR A 554 23.11 16.67 12.26
C TYR A 554 22.16 15.61 11.67
N LEU A 555 20.85 15.73 11.93
CA LEU A 555 19.84 14.84 11.37
C LEU A 555 19.78 14.93 9.85
N GLN A 556 19.98 16.10 9.26
CA GLN A 556 20.02 16.25 7.81
C GLN A 556 21.28 15.59 7.21
N VAL A 557 22.47 15.96 7.72
CA VAL A 557 23.76 15.58 7.13
C VAL A 557 24.09 14.10 7.38
N PHE A 558 23.86 13.60 8.61
CA PHE A 558 24.17 12.23 9.01
C PHE A 558 22.94 11.31 9.07
N GLY A 559 21.73 11.84 8.92
CA GLY A 559 20.48 11.07 9.02
C GLY A 559 20.08 10.67 10.44
N ARG A 560 20.96 10.84 11.43
CA ARG A 560 20.77 10.43 12.82
C ARG A 560 21.47 11.40 13.77
N ASP A 561 21.07 11.35 15.03
CA ASP A 561 21.88 11.95 16.09
C ASP A 561 23.23 11.23 16.18
N VAL A 562 24.29 12.02 16.24
CA VAL A 562 25.68 11.57 16.27
C VAL A 562 26.07 11.23 17.71
N TYR A 563 26.95 10.24 17.91
CA TYR A 563 27.38 9.86 19.28
C TYR A 563 28.15 11.02 19.95
N GLU A 564 28.17 11.07 21.28
CA GLU A 564 28.71 12.22 22.03
C GLU A 564 30.17 12.57 21.66
N GLY A 565 31.02 11.56 21.42
CA GLY A 565 32.42 11.75 21.00
C GLY A 565 32.61 12.10 19.51
N GLN A 566 31.55 12.09 18.71
CA GLN A 566 31.59 12.33 17.27
C GLN A 566 31.08 13.72 16.88
N ARG A 567 30.57 14.51 17.85
CA ARG A 567 30.10 15.88 17.63
C ARG A 567 31.26 16.85 17.40
N LEU A 568 31.09 17.76 16.44
CA LEU A 568 32.05 18.81 16.12
C LEU A 568 31.84 20.04 17.02
N LYS A 569 32.19 19.90 18.30
CA LYS A 569 31.99 20.95 19.33
C LYS A 569 32.54 22.33 18.92
N VAL A 570 33.70 22.38 18.27
CA VAL A 570 34.30 23.64 17.80
C VAL A 570 33.41 24.34 16.76
N ALA A 571 32.83 23.58 15.83
CA ALA A 571 31.95 24.14 14.81
C ALA A 571 30.59 24.56 15.41
N GLU A 572 30.09 23.82 16.42
CA GLU A 572 28.88 24.18 17.15
C GLU A 572 29.04 25.52 17.88
N ILE A 573 30.12 25.68 18.66
CA ILE A 573 30.43 26.93 19.37
C ILE A 573 30.56 28.10 18.39
N LYS A 574 31.21 27.91 17.24
CA LYS A 574 31.33 28.95 16.22
C LYS A 574 29.98 29.37 15.65
N LEU A 575 29.06 28.42 15.45
CA LEU A 575 27.71 28.72 14.97
C LEU A 575 26.89 29.45 16.05
N GLU A 576 26.99 29.00 17.31
CA GLU A 576 26.33 29.63 18.46
C GLU A 576 26.80 31.07 18.68
N ASN A 577 28.10 31.32 18.49
CA ASN A 577 28.70 32.66 18.53
C ASN A 577 28.36 33.52 17.31
N GLY A 578 27.82 32.94 16.23
CA GLY A 578 27.57 33.61 14.95
C GLY A 578 28.83 33.92 14.14
N GLU A 579 29.95 33.22 14.40
CA GLU A 579 31.19 33.34 13.62
C GLU A 579 31.08 32.69 12.24
N ILE A 580 30.20 31.68 12.09
CA ILE A 580 29.93 30.97 10.84
C ILE A 580 28.43 30.95 10.55
N SER A 581 28.06 30.93 9.27
CA SER A 581 26.67 30.74 8.83
C SER A 581 26.26 29.27 8.93
N VAL A 582 24.96 28.98 8.77
CA VAL A 582 24.45 27.60 8.71
C VAL A 582 25.05 26.87 7.52
N ARG A 583 25.25 27.55 6.39
CA ARG A 583 25.97 27.00 5.22
C ARG A 583 27.39 26.55 5.58
N GLU A 584 28.17 27.40 6.24
CA GLU A 584 29.54 27.05 6.61
C GLU A 584 29.58 25.97 7.70
N PHE A 585 28.58 25.94 8.59
CA PHE A 585 28.40 24.82 9.52
C PHE A 585 28.13 23.50 8.78
N ILE A 586 27.21 23.48 7.80
CA ILE A 586 26.93 22.30 6.96
C ILE A 586 28.18 21.89 6.16
N ARG A 587 28.96 22.85 5.64
CA ARG A 587 30.25 22.59 4.98
C ARG A 587 31.22 21.90 5.93
N ALA A 588 31.35 22.38 7.17
CA ALA A 588 32.21 21.77 8.19
C ALA A 588 31.77 20.34 8.55
N LEU A 589 30.45 20.10 8.70
CA LEU A 589 29.90 18.77 8.95
C LEU A 589 30.19 17.81 7.79
N ALA A 590 29.96 18.24 6.55
CA ALA A 590 30.17 17.43 5.35
C ALA A 590 31.66 17.16 5.07
N LYS A 591 32.56 18.09 5.41
CA LYS A 591 34.02 17.88 5.31
C LYS A 591 34.62 17.12 6.50
N SER A 592 33.82 16.74 7.50
CA SER A 592 34.33 16.00 8.66
C SER A 592 34.83 14.61 8.28
N ASP A 593 35.82 14.12 9.04
CA ASP A 593 36.33 12.75 8.87
C ASP A 593 35.25 11.70 9.13
N LEU A 594 34.29 11.98 10.02
CA LEU A 594 33.14 11.11 10.27
C LEU A 594 32.32 10.92 9.00
N PHE A 595 31.94 12.02 8.35
CA PHE A 595 31.13 12.00 7.15
C PHE A 595 31.85 11.28 6.00
N ARG A 596 33.15 11.55 5.83
CA ARG A 596 34.00 10.87 4.85
C ARG A 596 34.06 9.36 5.09
N LYS A 597 34.31 8.91 6.32
CA LYS A 597 34.34 7.47 6.66
C LYS A 597 33.00 6.80 6.41
N MET A 598 31.90 7.48 6.71
CA MET A 598 30.55 6.93 6.56
C MET A 598 30.08 6.83 5.11
N TYR A 599 30.25 7.89 4.32
CA TYR A 599 29.57 8.04 3.02
C TYR A 599 30.50 8.17 1.82
N TRP A 600 31.81 8.27 2.01
CA TRP A 600 32.77 8.32 0.91
C TRP A 600 33.61 7.05 0.84
N THR A 601 34.33 6.71 1.91
CA THR A 601 35.31 5.60 1.89
C THR A 601 34.66 4.22 1.71
N SER A 602 33.44 4.03 2.23
CA SER A 602 32.73 2.75 2.23
C SER A 602 31.92 2.47 0.96
N LEU A 603 31.69 3.49 0.13
CA LEU A 603 30.76 3.44 -0.99
C LEU A 603 31.50 3.49 -2.33
N TYR A 604 30.87 2.92 -3.36
CA TYR A 604 31.27 3.17 -4.75
C TYR A 604 31.15 4.67 -5.06
N VAL A 605 32.10 5.23 -5.83
CA VAL A 605 32.22 6.68 -6.06
C VAL A 605 30.91 7.31 -6.54
N CYS A 606 30.23 6.74 -7.55
CA CYS A 606 28.97 7.31 -8.02
C CYS A 606 27.81 7.15 -7.01
N LYS A 607 27.83 6.09 -6.19
CA LYS A 607 26.87 5.90 -5.08
C LYS A 607 27.09 6.95 -3.98
N ALA A 608 28.35 7.24 -3.68
CA ALA A 608 28.73 8.30 -2.74
C ALA A 608 28.26 9.67 -3.26
N ILE A 609 28.56 10.01 -4.52
CA ILE A 609 28.12 11.26 -5.15
C ILE A 609 26.60 11.40 -5.07
N GLU A 610 25.85 10.37 -5.50
CA GLU A 610 24.38 10.38 -5.47
C GLU A 610 23.84 10.57 -4.05
N TYR A 611 24.41 9.90 -3.05
CA TYR A 611 23.98 10.03 -1.66
C TYR A 611 24.31 11.40 -1.06
N ILE A 612 25.53 11.91 -1.27
CA ILE A 612 25.97 13.22 -0.78
C ILE A 612 25.13 14.32 -1.42
N HIS A 613 24.85 14.20 -2.72
CA HIS A 613 23.97 15.11 -3.45
C HIS A 613 22.58 15.17 -2.83
N ARG A 614 21.97 14.02 -2.49
CA ARG A 614 20.68 13.96 -1.78
C ARG A 614 20.71 14.65 -0.42
N ARG A 615 21.79 14.48 0.36
CA ARG A 615 21.92 15.07 1.71
C ARG A 615 22.12 16.58 1.68
N LEU A 616 22.92 17.09 0.74
CA LEU A 616 23.27 18.52 0.68
C LEU A 616 22.27 19.34 -0.15
N LEU A 617 21.75 18.81 -1.26
CA LEU A 617 20.80 19.52 -2.13
C LEU A 617 19.34 19.12 -1.92
N GLY A 618 19.07 18.09 -1.13
CA GLY A 618 17.71 17.63 -0.85
C GLY A 618 17.04 16.91 -2.03
N ARG A 619 17.80 16.50 -3.06
CA ARG A 619 17.26 15.79 -4.23
C ARG A 619 18.27 14.81 -4.83
N PRO A 620 17.82 13.76 -5.53
CA PRO A 620 18.70 12.96 -6.38
C PRO A 620 19.24 13.76 -7.57
N THR A 621 20.27 13.21 -8.22
CA THR A 621 20.75 13.78 -9.48
C THR A 621 19.68 13.67 -10.57
N TYR A 622 19.64 14.65 -11.47
CA TYR A 622 18.69 14.66 -12.58
C TYR A 622 19.03 13.64 -13.64
N GLY A 623 20.30 13.32 -13.84
CA GLY A 623 20.69 12.44 -14.93
C GLY A 623 22.19 12.34 -15.08
N ARG A 624 22.61 11.82 -16.23
CA ARG A 624 23.99 11.42 -16.45
C ARG A 624 24.97 12.59 -16.51
N GLN A 625 24.57 13.73 -17.10
CA GLN A 625 25.44 14.90 -17.19
C GLN A 625 25.86 15.45 -15.82
N GLU A 626 24.91 15.57 -14.90
CA GLU A 626 25.13 16.10 -13.55
C GLU A 626 26.06 15.17 -12.76
N ASN A 627 25.79 13.87 -12.80
CA ASN A 627 26.62 12.89 -12.11
C ASN A 627 28.05 12.84 -12.69
N ASN A 628 28.20 12.94 -14.02
CA ASN A 628 29.52 12.99 -14.67
C ASN A 628 30.31 14.22 -14.28
N LYS A 629 29.67 15.39 -14.22
CA LYS A 629 30.32 16.63 -13.79
C LYS A 629 30.93 16.46 -12.39
N TYR A 630 30.16 15.90 -11.45
CA TYR A 630 30.66 15.65 -10.10
C TYR A 630 31.72 14.55 -10.05
N PHE A 631 31.57 13.49 -10.86
CA PHE A 631 32.58 12.44 -10.99
C PHE A 631 33.93 13.00 -11.49
N ASP A 632 33.92 13.89 -12.48
CA ASP A 632 35.12 14.53 -13.01
C ASP A 632 35.80 15.46 -11.99
N ILE A 633 35.02 16.12 -11.13
CA ILE A 633 35.56 16.92 -10.03
C ILE A 633 36.21 16.00 -8.99
N CYS A 634 35.53 14.92 -8.62
CA CYS A 634 36.05 13.92 -7.68
C CYS A 634 37.34 13.27 -8.17
N SER A 635 37.40 12.89 -9.45
CA SER A 635 38.57 12.22 -10.03
C SER A 635 39.80 13.12 -10.08
N LYS A 636 39.61 14.44 -10.30
CA LYS A 636 40.70 15.42 -10.40
C LYS A 636 41.11 16.04 -9.06
N LYS A 637 40.14 16.38 -8.20
CA LYS A 637 40.35 17.20 -7.00
C LYS A 637 39.97 16.50 -5.69
N GLY A 638 39.36 15.32 -5.75
CA GLY A 638 38.99 14.52 -4.59
C GLY A 638 37.70 14.97 -3.88
N PHE A 639 37.47 14.38 -2.70
CA PHE A 639 36.22 14.49 -1.93
C PHE A 639 35.87 15.91 -1.47
N TYR A 640 36.84 16.68 -0.95
CA TYR A 640 36.56 18.01 -0.41
C TYR A 640 36.05 18.97 -1.49
N ALA A 641 36.59 18.86 -2.71
CA ALA A 641 36.17 19.66 -3.84
C ALA A 641 34.75 19.33 -4.31
N LEU A 642 34.27 18.09 -4.12
CA LEU A 642 32.87 17.72 -4.37
C LEU A 642 31.94 18.48 -3.44
N VAL A 643 32.25 18.47 -2.13
CA VAL A 643 31.43 19.15 -1.12
C VAL A 643 31.37 20.65 -1.43
N ASP A 644 32.52 21.27 -1.74
CA ASP A 644 32.57 22.67 -2.14
C ASP A 644 31.75 22.94 -3.40
N ALA A 645 31.92 22.12 -4.45
CA ALA A 645 31.17 22.29 -5.69
C ALA A 645 29.64 22.18 -5.53
N ILE A 646 29.16 21.40 -4.56
CA ILE A 646 27.73 21.27 -4.27
C ILE A 646 27.22 22.47 -3.46
N ILE A 647 27.94 22.86 -2.40
CA ILE A 647 27.52 23.95 -1.50
C ILE A 647 27.64 25.33 -2.18
N ASP A 648 28.67 25.52 -3.01
CA ASP A 648 28.89 26.74 -3.79
C ASP A 648 28.01 26.80 -5.06
N SER A 649 27.11 25.82 -5.25
CA SER A 649 26.22 25.81 -6.40
C SER A 649 25.15 26.92 -6.30
N PRO A 650 24.73 27.48 -7.44
CA PRO A 650 23.64 28.48 -7.45
C PRO A 650 22.33 27.88 -6.91
N GLU A 651 22.10 26.60 -7.14
CA GLU A 651 20.91 25.92 -6.63
C GLU A 651 20.89 25.83 -5.11
N TYR A 652 22.02 25.54 -4.46
CA TYR A 652 22.12 25.55 -3.00
C TYR A 652 21.82 26.95 -2.44
N SER A 653 22.36 27.99 -3.10
CA SER A 653 22.16 29.38 -2.70
C SER A 653 20.72 29.86 -2.84
N GLU A 654 20.05 29.52 -3.93
CA GLU A 654 18.64 29.88 -4.15
C GLU A 654 17.69 29.10 -3.23
N ALA A 655 18.01 27.85 -2.88
CA ALA A 655 17.12 26.99 -2.11
C ALA A 655 17.25 27.16 -0.59
N PHE A 656 18.49 27.32 -0.08
CA PHE A 656 18.75 27.32 1.36
C PHE A 656 19.37 28.63 1.87
N GLY A 657 20.04 29.39 0.99
CA GLY A 657 20.76 30.61 1.37
C GLY A 657 21.93 30.31 2.33
N GLU A 658 22.10 31.17 3.33
CA GLU A 658 23.13 31.08 4.37
C GLU A 658 22.59 30.58 5.71
N ASP A 659 21.28 30.68 5.94
CA ASP A 659 20.66 30.54 7.27
C ASP A 659 19.75 29.31 7.42
N THR A 660 19.47 28.58 6.32
CA THR A 660 18.53 27.46 6.32
C THR A 660 19.27 26.13 6.29
N VAL A 661 18.87 25.19 7.16
CA VAL A 661 19.36 23.81 7.10
C VAL A 661 18.78 23.13 5.87
N PRO A 662 19.58 22.41 5.05
CA PRO A 662 19.07 21.65 3.92
C PRO A 662 17.95 20.68 4.34
N TYR A 663 16.98 20.47 3.45
CA TYR A 663 15.87 19.56 3.69
C TYR A 663 15.55 18.76 2.42
N GLU A 664 14.83 17.65 2.56
CA GLU A 664 14.45 16.80 1.43
C GLU A 664 13.40 17.49 0.54
N ARG A 665 13.83 18.01 -0.62
CA ARG A 665 13.03 18.75 -1.59
C ARG A 665 12.37 17.85 -2.64
N TYR A 666 13.04 16.77 -3.05
CA TYR A 666 12.52 15.86 -4.10
C TYR A 666 12.72 14.39 -3.74
N LEU A 667 11.74 13.60 -4.17
CA LEU A 667 11.70 12.15 -4.06
C LEU A 667 11.66 11.52 -5.46
N THR A 668 12.10 10.27 -5.55
CA THR A 668 11.83 9.46 -6.75
C THR A 668 10.40 8.88 -6.69
N PRO A 669 9.79 8.55 -7.84
CA PRO A 669 8.54 7.79 -7.87
C PRO A 669 8.53 6.54 -6.98
N GLN A 670 9.65 5.82 -6.92
CA GLN A 670 9.82 4.68 -6.02
C GLN A 670 9.80 5.09 -4.54
N GLY A 671 10.44 6.19 -4.16
CA GLY A 671 10.41 6.66 -2.78
C GLY A 671 9.03 7.16 -2.34
N VAL A 672 8.29 7.81 -3.25
CA VAL A 672 6.91 8.25 -2.98
C VAL A 672 5.99 7.05 -2.78
N SER A 673 6.08 6.03 -3.63
CA SER A 673 5.24 4.82 -3.52
C SER A 673 5.49 4.08 -2.21
N LEU A 674 6.76 3.96 -1.78
CA LEU A 674 7.12 3.36 -0.50
C LEU A 674 6.53 4.09 0.71
N ARG A 675 6.29 5.41 0.60
CA ARG A 675 5.73 6.22 1.70
C ARG A 675 4.21 6.25 1.70
N GLN A 676 3.58 6.36 0.52
CA GLN A 676 2.14 6.62 0.34
C GLN A 676 1.30 5.36 0.09
N LEU A 677 1.85 4.31 -0.51
CA LEU A 677 1.10 3.08 -0.81
C LEU A 677 1.16 2.04 0.32
N ARG A 678 1.44 2.48 1.55
CA ARG A 678 1.38 1.60 2.73
C ARG A 678 -0.06 1.46 3.20
N VAL A 679 -0.44 0.27 3.63
CA VAL A 679 -1.75 0.00 4.25
C VAL A 679 -1.96 0.99 5.42
N GLY A 680 -3.05 1.75 5.39
CA GLY A 680 -3.35 2.84 6.33
C GLY A 680 -2.95 4.25 5.87
N SER A 681 -2.08 4.38 4.86
CA SER A 681 -1.76 5.65 4.18
C SER A 681 -2.28 5.73 2.74
N ILE A 682 -2.70 4.59 2.18
CA ILE A 682 -3.42 4.53 0.91
C ILE A 682 -4.69 5.35 1.08
N ARG A 683 -4.86 6.35 0.21
CA ARG A 683 -6.09 7.13 0.18
C ARG A 683 -7.25 6.23 -0.26
N GLU A 684 -8.43 6.46 0.29
CA GLU A 684 -9.64 5.65 0.02
C GLU A 684 -10.05 5.63 -1.47
N ASP A 685 -9.58 6.59 -2.26
CA ASP A 685 -9.81 6.68 -3.70
C ASP A 685 -8.83 5.84 -4.56
N VAL A 686 -7.73 5.35 -3.98
CA VAL A 686 -6.68 4.60 -4.68
C VAL A 686 -6.89 3.10 -4.49
N GLY A 687 -7.50 2.45 -5.47
CA GLY A 687 -7.76 1.01 -5.50
C GLY A 687 -9.08 0.68 -6.19
N ASN A 688 -9.49 -0.59 -6.19
CA ASN A 688 -10.90 -0.89 -6.47
C ASN A 688 -11.72 -0.22 -5.38
N ARG A 689 -12.54 0.76 -5.75
CA ARG A 689 -13.58 1.27 -4.85
C ARG A 689 -14.37 0.03 -4.43
N VAL A 690 -14.28 -0.32 -3.15
CA VAL A 690 -15.31 -1.19 -2.58
C VAL A 690 -16.57 -0.38 -2.80
N ASP A 691 -17.43 -0.81 -3.71
CA ASP A 691 -18.73 -0.21 -3.89
C ASP A 691 -19.31 -0.16 -2.49
N LYS A 692 -19.45 1.07 -1.95
CA LYS A 692 -19.99 1.26 -0.63
C LYS A 692 -21.35 0.60 -0.73
N GLU A 693 -21.58 -0.48 0.01
CA GLU A 693 -22.88 -1.14 0.01
C GLU A 693 -23.89 -0.11 0.48
N GLU A 694 -24.52 0.57 -0.49
CA GLU A 694 -25.59 1.50 -0.21
C GLU A 694 -26.70 0.64 0.35
N THR A 695 -27.11 0.96 1.57
CA THR A 695 -28.23 0.28 2.20
C THR A 695 -29.40 0.35 1.23
N PRO A 696 -29.93 -0.79 0.76
CA PRO A 696 -30.96 -0.75 -0.25
C PRO A 696 -32.14 0.05 0.29
N ARG A 697 -32.76 0.88 -0.56
CA ARG A 697 -33.76 1.90 -0.15
C ARG A 697 -34.89 1.38 0.75
N PHE A 698 -35.24 0.10 0.65
CA PHE A 698 -36.24 -0.52 1.53
C PHE A 698 -35.75 -0.65 2.99
N VAL A 699 -34.44 -0.84 3.20
CA VAL A 699 -33.78 -0.83 4.51
C VAL A 699 -33.76 0.59 5.08
N GLU A 700 -33.48 1.61 4.26
CA GLU A 700 -33.51 3.01 4.69
C GLU A 700 -34.91 3.46 5.12
N LEU A 701 -35.95 3.06 4.38
CA LEU A 701 -37.34 3.37 4.71
C LEU A 701 -37.83 2.64 5.98
N GLY A 702 -37.20 1.51 6.35
CA GLY A 702 -37.50 0.74 7.56
C GLY A 702 -36.57 1.04 8.75
N ALA A 703 -35.46 1.73 8.51
CA ALA A 703 -34.47 2.03 9.54
C ALA A 703 -34.95 3.15 10.44
N VAL A 704 -34.78 2.95 11.74
CA VAL A 704 -35.02 3.99 12.74
C VAL A 704 -33.87 4.99 12.67
N THR A 705 -34.18 6.22 12.29
CA THR A 705 -33.20 7.31 12.13
C THR A 705 -32.81 8.00 13.43
N GLU A 706 -33.57 7.78 14.50
CA GLU A 706 -33.35 8.40 15.81
C GLU A 706 -32.48 7.50 16.70
N GLU A 707 -31.42 8.06 17.30
CA GLU A 707 -30.73 7.38 18.40
C GLU A 707 -31.67 7.33 19.61
N ARG A 708 -32.19 6.14 19.89
CA ARG A 708 -33.12 5.93 20.99
C ARG A 708 -32.36 5.69 22.27
N SER A 709 -32.50 6.62 23.20
CA SER A 709 -32.05 6.41 24.58
C SER A 709 -32.83 5.24 25.23
N GLU A 710 -32.23 4.59 26.22
CA GLU A 710 -32.87 3.50 26.96
C GLU A 710 -34.25 3.88 27.51
N PRO A 711 -34.49 5.09 28.06
CA PRO A 711 -35.83 5.52 28.46
C PRO A 711 -36.86 5.58 27.32
N ASP A 712 -36.47 5.99 26.11
CA ASP A 712 -37.38 6.01 24.95
C ASP A 712 -37.74 4.58 24.52
N ILE A 713 -36.75 3.68 24.54
CA ILE A 713 -36.95 2.26 24.27
C ILE A 713 -37.93 1.67 25.31
N GLN A 714 -37.72 1.93 26.59
CA GLN A 714 -38.60 1.47 27.67
C GLN A 714 -40.02 2.03 27.55
N SER A 715 -40.18 3.31 27.20
CA SER A 715 -41.50 3.93 26.97
C SER A 715 -42.25 3.25 25.82
N ARG A 716 -41.56 2.96 24.72
CA ARG A 716 -42.15 2.25 23.56
C ARG A 716 -42.46 0.79 23.86
N ILE A 717 -41.67 0.11 24.70
CA ILE A 717 -41.98 -1.25 25.18
C ILE A 717 -43.25 -1.24 26.05
N ASN A 718 -43.42 -0.20 26.88
CA ASN A 718 -44.53 -0.07 27.82
C ASN A 718 -45.81 0.51 27.19
N GLN A 719 -45.82 0.80 25.88
CA GLN A 719 -46.98 1.36 25.20
C GLN A 719 -48.13 0.35 25.09
N GLY A 720 -49.37 0.85 25.22
CA GLY A 720 -50.58 0.04 25.07
C GLY A 720 -51.17 -0.46 26.40
N VAL A 721 -52.12 -1.39 26.30
CA VAL A 721 -52.71 -2.06 27.47
C VAL A 721 -51.66 -2.99 28.09
N SER A 722 -51.64 -3.09 29.42
CA SER A 722 -50.68 -3.94 30.13
C SER A 722 -50.71 -5.39 29.63
N LYS A 723 -49.53 -6.00 29.45
CA LYS A 723 -49.37 -7.42 29.14
C LYS A 723 -50.06 -8.36 30.14
N LYS A 724 -50.41 -7.87 31.34
CA LYS A 724 -51.26 -8.58 32.32
C LYS A 724 -52.56 -9.11 31.69
N ARG A 725 -53.13 -8.43 30.69
CA ARG A 725 -54.33 -8.90 29.99
C ARG A 725 -54.10 -10.25 29.30
N GLU A 726 -52.95 -10.44 28.66
CA GLU A 726 -52.58 -11.69 27.97
C GLU A 726 -52.13 -12.77 28.97
N GLN A 727 -51.53 -12.36 30.09
CA GLN A 727 -50.95 -13.26 31.09
C GLN A 727 -51.95 -13.75 32.16
N THR A 728 -53.15 -13.16 32.25
CA THR A 728 -54.15 -13.55 33.26
C THR A 728 -54.64 -14.98 33.00
N LYS A 729 -54.36 -15.90 33.94
CA LYS A 729 -54.83 -17.28 33.89
C LYS A 729 -56.28 -17.37 34.39
N ILE A 730 -57.16 -17.95 33.58
CA ILE A 730 -58.56 -18.19 33.93
C ILE A 730 -58.69 -19.58 34.56
N PHE A 731 -59.27 -19.65 35.76
CA PHE A 731 -59.54 -20.91 36.46
C PHE A 731 -60.98 -21.33 36.22
N LYS A 732 -61.16 -22.43 35.48
CA LYS A 732 -62.47 -23.03 35.16
C LYS A 732 -62.51 -24.47 35.65
N GLN A 733 -63.64 -24.91 36.19
CA GLN A 733 -63.90 -26.31 36.47
C GLN A 733 -64.23 -27.05 35.16
N VAL A 734 -63.29 -27.86 34.64
CA VAL A 734 -63.39 -28.50 33.30
C VAL A 734 -63.59 -30.02 33.36
N ALA A 735 -63.14 -30.71 34.42
CA ALA A 735 -62.99 -32.18 34.43
C ALA A 735 -63.84 -32.91 35.50
N GLY A 736 -65.01 -32.37 35.88
CA GLY A 736 -65.79 -32.91 37.00
C GLY A 736 -65.00 -32.95 38.32
N THR A 737 -65.53 -33.59 39.35
CA THR A 737 -64.93 -33.64 40.71
C THR A 737 -63.87 -34.73 40.91
N ASN A 738 -63.45 -35.39 39.83
CA ASN A 738 -62.52 -36.54 39.91
C ASN A 738 -61.07 -36.13 40.23
N ASP A 739 -60.63 -34.94 39.80
CA ASP A 739 -59.29 -34.43 40.11
C ASP A 739 -59.32 -33.50 41.34
N LYS A 740 -59.06 -34.10 42.51
CA LYS A 740 -59.04 -33.38 43.79
C LYS A 740 -57.93 -32.31 43.87
N VAL A 741 -56.84 -32.44 43.11
CA VAL A 741 -55.73 -31.47 43.12
C VAL A 741 -56.11 -30.24 42.30
N ALA A 742 -56.76 -30.44 41.15
CA ALA A 742 -57.30 -29.34 40.35
C ALA A 742 -58.39 -28.59 41.10
N VAL A 743 -59.32 -29.30 41.78
CA VAL A 743 -60.37 -28.67 42.61
C VAL A 743 -59.75 -27.87 43.76
N LYS A 744 -58.74 -28.41 44.45
CA LYS A 744 -58.03 -27.67 45.50
C LYS A 744 -57.33 -26.41 44.95
N THR A 745 -56.77 -26.47 43.75
CA THR A 745 -56.16 -25.32 43.09
C THR A 745 -57.19 -24.25 42.72
N LEU A 746 -58.38 -24.69 42.27
CA LEU A 746 -59.50 -23.81 41.96
C LEU A 746 -60.06 -23.14 43.22
N ILE A 747 -60.20 -23.88 44.33
CA ILE A 747 -60.57 -23.35 45.65
C ILE A 747 -59.59 -22.26 46.08
N ASN A 748 -58.28 -22.54 46.01
CA ASN A 748 -57.25 -21.55 46.35
C ASN A 748 -57.27 -20.34 45.42
N ALA A 749 -57.63 -20.50 44.14
CA ALA A 749 -57.81 -19.37 43.23
C ALA A 749 -59.04 -18.52 43.61
N ALA A 750 -60.16 -19.14 43.98
CA ALA A 750 -61.36 -18.46 44.45
C ALA A 750 -61.10 -17.68 45.76
N TYR A 751 -60.34 -18.26 46.69
CA TYR A 751 -59.90 -17.58 47.90
C TYR A 751 -59.07 -16.33 47.60
N ARG A 752 -58.07 -16.43 46.72
CA ARG A 752 -57.24 -15.29 46.33
C ARG A 752 -58.03 -14.22 45.57
N GLN A 753 -59.06 -14.59 44.81
CA GLN A 753 -59.88 -13.63 44.10
C GLN A 753 -60.81 -12.85 45.06
N ILE A 754 -61.51 -13.56 45.96
CA ILE A 754 -62.53 -12.96 46.82
C ILE A 754 -61.89 -12.23 48.00
N PHE A 755 -60.83 -12.78 48.57
CA PHE A 755 -60.17 -12.21 49.76
C PHE A 755 -58.87 -11.48 49.43
N GLU A 756 -58.53 -11.34 48.15
CA GLU A 756 -57.29 -10.73 47.61
C GLU A 756 -55.97 -11.44 47.99
N ARG A 757 -56.01 -12.42 48.89
CA ARG A 757 -54.87 -13.18 49.41
C ARG A 757 -55.28 -14.59 49.82
N ASP A 758 -54.28 -15.46 49.99
CA ASP A 758 -54.51 -16.78 50.56
C ASP A 758 -54.96 -16.66 52.02
N ILE A 759 -55.92 -17.50 52.41
CA ILE A 759 -56.65 -17.39 53.67
C ILE A 759 -55.91 -18.02 54.87
N ALA A 760 -55.08 -19.03 54.61
CA ALA A 760 -54.36 -19.80 55.63
C ALA A 760 -53.60 -18.96 56.70
N PRO A 761 -52.98 -17.81 56.37
CA PRO A 761 -52.18 -17.04 57.34
C PRO A 761 -52.98 -16.29 58.43
N TYR A 762 -54.30 -16.10 58.30
CA TYR A 762 -55.05 -15.22 59.22
C TYR A 762 -56.42 -15.76 59.66
N ILE A 763 -56.68 -17.04 59.41
CA ILE A 763 -57.82 -17.76 59.99
C ILE A 763 -57.33 -18.69 61.11
N VAL A 764 -58.06 -18.71 62.23
CA VAL A 764 -57.74 -19.53 63.42
C VAL A 764 -58.53 -20.86 63.46
N LYS A 765 -59.64 -20.98 62.71
CA LYS A 765 -60.48 -22.20 62.60
C LYS A 765 -60.88 -22.43 61.14
N ASN A 766 -60.91 -23.67 60.64
CA ASN A 766 -61.31 -23.92 59.24
C ASN A 766 -62.81 -23.62 59.01
N GLU A 767 -63.14 -22.35 58.74
CA GLU A 767 -64.53 -21.87 58.57
C GLU A 767 -65.19 -22.39 57.27
N PHE A 768 -64.39 -22.74 56.25
CA PHE A 768 -64.88 -23.09 54.92
C PHE A 768 -64.82 -24.57 54.57
N THR A 769 -64.42 -25.46 55.48
CA THR A 769 -64.29 -26.91 55.21
C THR A 769 -65.59 -27.53 54.68
N ALA A 770 -66.75 -27.03 55.12
CA ALA A 770 -68.05 -27.47 54.63
C ALA A 770 -68.27 -27.09 53.16
N LEU A 771 -67.92 -25.86 52.76
CA LEU A 771 -68.04 -25.40 51.37
C LEU A 771 -67.00 -26.08 50.46
N GLU A 772 -65.78 -26.28 50.94
CA GLU A 772 -64.72 -27.01 50.22
C GLU A 772 -65.14 -28.47 49.94
N SER A 773 -65.71 -29.13 50.94
CA SER A 773 -66.20 -30.51 50.79
C SER A 773 -67.38 -30.57 49.83
N LYS A 774 -68.33 -29.63 49.90
CA LYS A 774 -69.47 -29.56 48.98
C LYS A 774 -69.03 -29.35 47.53
N LEU A 775 -68.10 -28.43 47.28
CA LEU A 775 -67.55 -28.21 45.94
C LEU A 775 -66.72 -29.43 45.47
N GLY A 776 -65.95 -30.03 46.38
CA GLY A 776 -65.17 -31.24 46.13
C GLY A 776 -66.00 -32.48 45.80
N ASN A 777 -67.21 -32.58 46.34
CA ASN A 777 -68.17 -33.64 46.05
C ASN A 777 -69.10 -33.31 44.86
N GLY A 778 -69.14 -32.06 44.41
CA GLY A 778 -69.97 -31.62 43.29
C GLY A 778 -71.42 -31.31 43.70
N GLU A 779 -71.66 -31.09 44.99
CA GLU A 779 -72.96 -30.72 45.55
C GLU A 779 -73.32 -29.27 45.27
N ILE A 780 -72.32 -28.42 45.01
CA ILE A 780 -72.47 -27.00 44.62
C ILE A 780 -71.56 -26.68 43.43
N ASN A 781 -71.94 -25.70 42.61
CA ASN A 781 -71.08 -25.19 41.53
C ASN A 781 -70.11 -24.10 42.02
N VAL A 782 -69.19 -23.65 41.16
CA VAL A 782 -68.19 -22.61 41.53
C VAL A 782 -68.89 -21.29 41.87
N LYS A 783 -69.99 -20.96 41.18
CA LYS A 783 -70.81 -19.78 41.46
C LYS A 783 -71.41 -19.79 42.87
N GLU A 784 -72.04 -20.88 43.28
CA GLU A 784 -72.61 -21.08 44.62
C GLU A 784 -71.51 -21.12 45.69
N PHE A 785 -70.35 -21.69 45.36
CA PHE A 785 -69.18 -21.64 46.23
C PHE A 785 -68.72 -20.19 46.46
N ILE A 786 -68.61 -19.37 45.40
CA ILE A 786 -68.25 -17.95 45.48
C ILE A 786 -69.29 -17.14 46.26
N GLU A 787 -70.59 -17.39 46.03
CA GLU A 787 -71.66 -16.78 46.81
C GLU A 787 -71.56 -17.15 48.29
N GLY A 788 -71.29 -18.42 48.59
CA GLY A 788 -71.06 -18.92 49.95
C GLY A 788 -69.86 -18.25 50.64
N LEU A 789 -68.77 -18.00 49.92
CA LEU A 789 -67.60 -17.28 50.43
C LEU A 789 -67.89 -15.81 50.68
N GLY A 790 -68.61 -15.16 49.77
CA GLY A 790 -69.01 -13.76 49.92
C GLY A 790 -69.96 -13.53 51.10
N CYS A 791 -70.85 -14.48 51.38
CA CYS A 791 -71.81 -14.38 52.47
C CYS A 791 -71.23 -14.78 53.85
N SER A 792 -69.93 -15.03 53.93
CA SER A 792 -69.27 -15.47 55.16
C SER A 792 -69.05 -14.34 56.17
N SER A 793 -68.95 -14.72 57.45
CA SER A 793 -68.54 -13.81 58.53
C SER A 793 -67.15 -13.19 58.27
N LEU A 794 -66.26 -13.95 57.62
CA LEU A 794 -64.93 -13.47 57.27
C LEU A 794 -64.96 -12.36 56.23
N TYR A 795 -65.74 -12.52 55.16
CA TYR A 795 -65.85 -11.49 54.12
C TYR A 795 -66.49 -10.22 54.71
N GLN A 796 -67.48 -10.39 55.59
CA GLN A 796 -68.06 -9.28 56.33
C GLN A 796 -67.03 -8.55 57.19
N LYS A 797 -66.13 -9.27 57.88
CA LYS A 797 -65.09 -8.67 58.73
C LYS A 797 -64.02 -7.93 57.94
N GLU A 798 -63.61 -8.44 56.77
CA GLU A 798 -62.51 -7.84 55.99
C GLU A 798 -62.96 -6.73 55.05
N PHE A 799 -64.10 -6.89 54.35
CA PHE A 799 -64.47 -6.02 53.24
C PHE A 799 -65.80 -5.29 53.42
N TYR A 800 -66.56 -5.55 54.49
CA TYR A 800 -67.81 -4.85 54.80
C TYR A 800 -67.69 -3.95 56.04
N ALA A 801 -67.32 -4.52 57.19
CA ALA A 801 -67.27 -3.81 58.47
C ALA A 801 -66.30 -2.60 58.52
N PRO A 802 -65.10 -2.63 57.91
CA PRO A 802 -64.15 -1.52 58.02
C PRO A 802 -64.39 -0.40 57.00
N TYR A 803 -65.30 -0.58 56.03
CA TYR A 803 -65.41 0.32 54.89
C TYR A 803 -66.83 0.88 54.71
N PRO A 804 -67.00 2.12 54.18
CA PRO A 804 -68.32 2.66 53.87
C PRO A 804 -68.95 1.93 52.68
N ASN A 805 -70.29 1.94 52.58
CA ASN A 805 -71.04 1.22 51.53
C ASN A 805 -70.54 1.51 50.11
N THR A 806 -70.10 2.72 49.80
CA THR A 806 -69.53 3.08 48.48
C THR A 806 -68.24 2.30 48.19
N LYS A 807 -67.35 2.17 49.17
CA LYS A 807 -66.13 1.37 49.08
C LYS A 807 -66.45 -0.13 49.00
N VAL A 808 -67.46 -0.59 49.76
CA VAL A 808 -67.97 -1.97 49.69
C VAL A 808 -68.48 -2.29 48.28
N ILE A 809 -69.12 -1.34 47.60
CA ILE A 809 -69.64 -1.53 46.23
C ILE A 809 -68.49 -1.67 45.22
N GLU A 810 -67.46 -0.82 45.28
CA GLU A 810 -66.30 -0.97 44.35
C GLU A 810 -65.49 -2.24 44.63
N LEU A 811 -65.34 -2.65 45.90
CA LEU A 811 -64.68 -3.91 46.25
C LEU A 811 -65.54 -5.11 45.85
N GLY A 812 -66.86 -5.08 46.07
CA GLY A 812 -67.76 -6.12 45.63
C GLY A 812 -67.74 -6.32 44.11
N THR A 813 -67.83 -5.25 43.35
CA THR A 813 -67.72 -5.32 41.88
C THR A 813 -66.33 -5.80 41.43
N LYS A 814 -65.25 -5.43 42.13
CA LYS A 814 -63.89 -5.95 41.90
C LYS A 814 -63.80 -7.46 42.16
N HIS A 815 -64.30 -7.96 43.29
CA HIS A 815 -64.18 -9.38 43.65
C HIS A 815 -65.06 -10.28 42.80
N PHE A 816 -66.33 -9.90 42.60
CA PHE A 816 -67.33 -10.76 41.98
C PHE A 816 -67.52 -10.51 40.49
N LEU A 817 -67.37 -9.28 39.99
CA LEU A 817 -67.58 -8.95 38.57
C LEU A 817 -66.28 -8.71 37.79
N GLY A 818 -65.14 -8.63 38.50
CA GLY A 818 -63.84 -8.46 37.88
C GLY A 818 -63.55 -7.04 37.39
N ARG A 819 -64.31 -6.02 37.85
CA ARG A 819 -64.31 -4.65 37.31
C ARG A 819 -64.73 -3.61 38.35
N ALA A 820 -64.54 -2.34 38.04
CA ALA A 820 -65.14 -1.23 38.79
C ALA A 820 -66.65 -1.08 38.49
N PRO A 821 -67.40 -0.29 39.29
CA PRO A 821 -68.76 0.11 38.96
C PRO A 821 -68.83 0.87 37.62
N LEU A 822 -69.84 0.59 36.80
CA LEU A 822 -69.99 1.12 35.44
C LEU A 822 -70.41 2.59 35.43
N ASP A 823 -71.43 2.92 36.21
CA ASP A 823 -72.08 4.23 36.23
C ASP A 823 -72.72 4.54 37.59
N GLN A 824 -73.28 5.75 37.71
CA GLN A 824 -73.93 6.20 38.94
C GLN A 824 -75.23 5.43 39.23
N ALA A 825 -75.89 4.87 38.21
CA ALA A 825 -77.11 4.10 38.38
C ALA A 825 -76.82 2.77 39.09
N GLU A 826 -75.71 2.11 38.73
CA GLU A 826 -75.23 0.89 39.38
C GLU A 826 -74.85 1.14 40.84
N ILE A 827 -74.11 2.22 41.14
CA ILE A 827 -73.77 2.60 42.52
C ILE A 827 -75.04 2.85 43.34
N ARG A 828 -76.02 3.59 42.80
CA ARG A 828 -77.30 3.84 43.50
C ARG A 828 -78.08 2.57 43.74
N LYS A 829 -78.17 1.69 42.74
CA LYS A 829 -78.85 0.39 42.85
C LYS A 829 -78.25 -0.46 43.98
N TYR A 830 -76.92 -0.61 44.00
CA TYR A 830 -76.27 -1.43 45.02
C TYR A 830 -76.27 -0.78 46.40
N ASN A 831 -76.16 0.54 46.49
CA ASN A 831 -76.28 1.24 47.76
C ASN A 831 -77.68 1.07 48.38
N GLN A 832 -78.74 1.11 47.56
CA GLN A 832 -80.10 0.83 48.02
C GLN A 832 -80.25 -0.62 48.52
N ILE A 833 -79.66 -1.60 47.85
CA ILE A 833 -79.70 -3.01 48.27
C ILE A 833 -78.95 -3.20 49.58
N LEU A 834 -77.75 -2.62 49.72
CA LEU A 834 -76.97 -2.67 50.96
C LEU A 834 -77.71 -2.01 52.13
N ALA A 835 -78.34 -0.86 51.91
CA ALA A 835 -79.07 -0.13 52.93
C ALA A 835 -80.36 -0.84 53.40
N SER A 836 -81.04 -1.58 52.51
CA SER A 836 -82.35 -2.18 52.82
C SER A 836 -82.29 -3.67 53.21
N GLN A 837 -81.36 -4.44 52.65
CA GLN A 837 -81.33 -5.91 52.76
C GLN A 837 -79.98 -6.46 53.25
N GLY A 838 -78.95 -5.62 53.36
CA GLY A 838 -77.62 -5.98 53.86
C GLY A 838 -76.73 -6.73 52.86
N LEU A 839 -75.59 -7.22 53.37
CA LEU A 839 -74.48 -7.78 52.56
C LEU A 839 -74.87 -9.02 51.74
N ARG A 840 -75.65 -9.94 52.30
CA ARG A 840 -76.04 -11.20 51.65
C ARG A 840 -76.84 -10.95 50.37
N ALA A 841 -77.79 -10.03 50.42
CA ALA A 841 -78.60 -9.65 49.25
C ALA A 841 -77.77 -8.90 48.20
N PHE A 842 -76.81 -8.07 48.63
CA PHE A 842 -75.90 -7.38 47.72
C PHE A 842 -75.02 -8.34 46.90
N ILE A 843 -74.46 -9.37 47.55
CA ILE A 843 -73.63 -10.37 46.87
C ILE A 843 -74.48 -11.24 45.95
N GLY A 844 -75.64 -11.71 46.42
CA GLY A 844 -76.59 -12.44 45.60
C GLY A 844 -77.02 -11.64 44.36
N ALA A 845 -77.19 -10.32 44.47
CA ALA A 845 -77.54 -9.45 43.34
C ALA A 845 -76.43 -9.29 42.29
N MET A 846 -75.15 -9.46 42.67
CA MET A 846 -74.02 -9.47 41.73
C MET A 846 -73.82 -10.84 41.09
N VAL A 847 -73.79 -11.91 41.89
CA VAL A 847 -73.51 -13.27 41.42
C VAL A 847 -74.65 -13.82 40.57
N ASN A 848 -75.90 -13.44 40.84
CA ASN A 848 -77.06 -13.80 40.01
C ASN A 848 -77.36 -12.79 38.89
N SER A 849 -76.48 -11.82 38.64
CA SER A 849 -76.65 -10.89 37.53
C SER A 849 -76.44 -11.58 36.18
N ALA A 850 -77.13 -11.09 35.14
CA ALA A 850 -76.93 -11.56 33.77
C ALA A 850 -75.47 -11.36 33.30
N GLU A 851 -74.78 -10.34 33.81
CA GLU A 851 -73.37 -10.10 33.49
C GLU A 851 -72.46 -11.19 34.06
N TYR A 852 -72.65 -11.58 35.33
CA TYR A 852 -71.85 -12.62 35.95
C TYR A 852 -71.99 -13.94 35.18
N LEU A 853 -73.22 -14.30 34.81
CA LEU A 853 -73.51 -15.49 34.02
C LEU A 853 -72.88 -15.44 32.61
N GLN A 854 -72.88 -14.29 31.94
CA GLN A 854 -72.24 -14.14 30.62
C GLN A 854 -70.71 -14.15 30.69
N ALA A 855 -70.12 -13.57 31.74
CA ALA A 855 -68.67 -13.40 31.85
C ALA A 855 -67.97 -14.63 32.44
N PHE A 856 -68.60 -15.31 33.41
CA PHE A 856 -68.01 -16.41 34.16
C PHE A 856 -68.84 -17.70 34.09
N GLY A 857 -70.16 -17.59 33.90
CA GLY A 857 -71.06 -18.75 33.97
C GLY A 857 -71.08 -19.33 35.39
N GLU A 858 -71.24 -20.66 35.51
CA GLU A 858 -71.35 -21.35 36.80
C GLU A 858 -70.03 -21.99 37.27
N ASP A 859 -69.04 -22.11 36.38
CA ASP A 859 -67.84 -22.94 36.56
C ASP A 859 -66.52 -22.16 36.59
N VAL A 860 -66.54 -20.84 36.38
CA VAL A 860 -65.34 -20.01 36.28
C VAL A 860 -65.19 -19.12 37.50
N VAL A 861 -63.98 -19.09 38.06
CA VAL A 861 -63.63 -18.13 39.11
C VAL A 861 -63.48 -16.73 38.49
N PRO A 862 -64.12 -15.70 39.06
CA PRO A 862 -63.95 -14.32 38.62
C PRO A 862 -62.48 -13.94 38.51
N TYR A 863 -62.18 -13.11 37.52
CA TYR A 863 -60.82 -12.65 37.24
C TYR A 863 -60.86 -11.18 36.83
N ASN A 864 -59.71 -10.50 36.87
CA ASN A 864 -59.59 -9.10 36.47
C ASN A 864 -59.92 -8.93 34.97
N ARG A 865 -60.98 -8.19 34.66
CA ARG A 865 -61.46 -7.94 33.30
C ARG A 865 -61.04 -6.55 32.82
N PHE A 866 -60.43 -6.50 31.64
CA PHE A 866 -59.99 -5.27 30.98
C PHE A 866 -61.08 -4.76 30.02
N LEU A 867 -62.16 -4.21 30.58
CA LEU A 867 -63.30 -3.72 29.80
C LEU A 867 -62.99 -2.41 29.07
N THR A 868 -63.35 -2.33 27.79
CA THR A 868 -63.13 -1.14 26.94
C THR A 868 -64.34 -0.20 26.90
N LEU A 869 -65.54 -0.71 27.11
CA LEU A 869 -66.78 0.04 27.25
C LEU A 869 -67.43 -0.36 28.59
N PRO A 870 -67.92 0.59 29.42
CA PRO A 870 -68.04 2.05 29.26
C PRO A 870 -66.75 2.88 29.48
N ALA A 871 -66.79 4.17 29.10
CA ALA A 871 -65.62 5.06 28.94
C ALA A 871 -64.68 5.20 30.15
N ALA A 872 -65.20 5.18 31.38
CA ALA A 872 -64.39 5.32 32.60
C ALA A 872 -64.01 3.99 33.25
N ASN A 873 -64.49 2.86 32.71
CA ASN A 873 -64.38 1.59 33.41
C ASN A 873 -62.95 1.00 33.38
N TYR A 874 -62.25 1.10 32.24
CA TYR A 874 -60.85 0.67 32.12
C TYR A 874 -59.94 1.36 33.15
N PRO A 875 -59.82 2.70 33.20
CA PRO A 875 -58.91 3.35 34.13
C PRO A 875 -59.30 3.12 35.60
N ASN A 876 -60.59 3.06 35.92
CA ASN A 876 -61.05 2.81 37.29
C ASN A 876 -60.71 1.38 37.75
N SER A 877 -60.95 0.38 36.89
CA SER A 877 -60.59 -1.01 37.17
C SER A 877 -59.07 -1.18 37.33
N GLN A 878 -58.27 -0.52 36.47
CA GLN A 878 -56.80 -0.56 36.63
C GLN A 878 -56.33 0.10 37.93
N LYS A 879 -56.96 1.19 38.38
CA LYS A 879 -56.66 1.79 39.69
C LYS A 879 -56.97 0.81 40.82
N LEU A 880 -58.15 0.18 40.80
CA LEU A 880 -58.56 -0.78 41.83
C LEU A 880 -57.66 -2.03 41.91
N TYR A 881 -57.23 -2.58 40.78
CA TYR A 881 -56.38 -3.78 40.76
C TYR A 881 -54.89 -3.49 40.95
N ASN A 882 -54.42 -2.27 40.68
CA ASN A 882 -53.05 -1.88 40.98
C ASN A 882 -52.89 -1.38 42.42
N GLN A 883 -53.98 -1.07 43.13
CA GLN A 883 -53.96 -0.83 44.57
C GLN A 883 -53.86 -2.16 45.33
N LEU A 884 -52.88 -2.24 46.23
CA LEU A 884 -52.72 -3.39 47.13
C LEU A 884 -53.75 -3.33 48.27
N THR A 885 -54.07 -4.49 48.85
CA THR A 885 -55.00 -4.59 49.98
C THR A 885 -54.53 -3.70 51.14
N LYS A 886 -55.41 -2.82 51.63
CA LYS A 886 -55.12 -1.86 52.73
C LYS A 886 -53.98 -0.87 52.41
N GLN A 887 -53.70 -0.58 51.13
CA GLN A 887 -52.71 0.42 50.74
C GLN A 887 -53.13 1.85 51.17
N ASN A 888 -54.41 2.17 51.00
CA ASN A 888 -55.04 3.41 51.45
C ASN A 888 -56.56 3.20 51.62
N ASP A 889 -57.19 4.06 52.43
CA ASP A 889 -58.64 4.01 52.72
C ASP A 889 -59.48 4.81 51.72
N ASP A 890 -58.85 5.44 50.72
CA ASP A 890 -59.53 6.27 49.73
C ASP A 890 -60.47 5.46 48.83
N VAL A 891 -61.66 5.99 48.54
CA VAL A 891 -62.60 5.39 47.59
C VAL A 891 -62.20 5.78 46.16
N VAL A 892 -61.98 4.79 45.28
CA VAL A 892 -61.54 5.04 43.89
C VAL A 892 -62.66 5.61 43.05
N VAL A 893 -63.88 5.11 43.25
CA VAL A 893 -65.10 5.56 42.57
C VAL A 893 -66.14 5.96 43.62
N PRO A 894 -66.06 7.16 44.22
CA PRO A 894 -67.02 7.62 45.20
C PRO A 894 -68.40 7.90 44.57
N SER A 895 -68.40 8.55 43.41
CA SER A 895 -69.55 8.82 42.55
C SER A 895 -69.04 9.28 41.19
N PHE A 896 -69.90 9.22 40.17
CA PHE A 896 -69.63 9.88 38.89
C PHE A 896 -70.10 11.33 38.94
N ASP A 897 -69.39 12.21 38.23
CA ASP A 897 -69.76 13.62 38.11
C ASP A 897 -71.16 13.77 37.50
N THR A 898 -71.88 14.82 37.89
CA THR A 898 -73.23 15.09 37.41
C THR A 898 -73.22 15.44 35.93
N VAL A 899 -73.86 14.62 35.12
CA VAL A 899 -74.03 14.88 33.69
C VAL A 899 -75.24 15.79 33.49
N GLN A 900 -75.07 16.92 32.77
CA GLN A 900 -76.20 17.77 32.41
C GLN A 900 -77.13 17.03 31.40
N PRO A 901 -78.46 17.14 31.55
CA PRO A 901 -79.39 16.49 30.62
C PRO A 901 -79.19 17.01 29.19
N ARG A 902 -79.31 16.14 28.19
CA ARG A 902 -79.10 16.47 26.77
C ARG A 902 -80.14 17.41 26.16
N MET A 903 -81.10 17.88 26.94
CA MET A 903 -82.04 18.93 26.55
C MET A 903 -81.86 20.15 27.44
N ASP A 904 -81.71 21.29 26.80
CA ASP A 904 -81.67 22.59 27.44
C ASP A 904 -83.07 22.94 27.95
N VAL A 905 -83.27 22.89 29.28
CA VAL A 905 -84.51 23.30 29.94
C VAL A 905 -84.81 24.79 29.67
N ALA A 906 -83.80 25.56 29.21
CA ALA A 906 -83.94 26.95 28.77
C ALA A 906 -84.73 27.14 27.46
N LYS A 907 -85.09 26.07 26.72
CA LYS A 907 -85.94 26.16 25.51
C LYS A 907 -87.43 25.92 25.75
N MET A 908 -87.88 25.79 27.01
CA MET A 908 -89.32 25.80 27.32
C MET A 908 -89.84 27.24 27.49
N PRO A 909 -91.07 27.59 27.03
CA PRO A 909 -91.48 28.98 26.78
C PRO A 909 -91.68 29.87 28.02
N LEU A 910 -91.51 29.38 29.25
CA LEU A 910 -92.04 30.03 30.46
C LEU A 910 -91.03 30.31 31.59
N MET A 911 -89.72 30.13 31.39
CA MET A 911 -88.72 30.38 32.45
C MET A 911 -87.55 31.28 32.01
N GLY A 912 -87.71 32.04 30.92
CA GLY A 912 -86.69 32.98 30.42
C GLY A 912 -86.47 34.22 31.31
N LYS A 913 -87.39 34.56 32.21
CA LYS A 913 -87.28 35.74 33.10
C LYS A 913 -86.64 35.45 34.47
N ALA A 914 -86.74 34.23 35.00
CA ALA A 914 -86.17 33.90 36.31
C ALA A 914 -84.64 33.71 36.30
N ILE A 915 -84.08 33.39 35.13
CA ILE A 915 -82.65 33.13 34.94
C ILE A 915 -81.86 34.43 34.74
N ALA A 916 -82.50 35.50 34.26
CA ALA A 916 -81.89 36.84 34.16
C ALA A 916 -81.61 37.46 35.54
N ASP A 917 -82.49 37.24 36.53
CA ASP A 917 -82.33 37.76 37.89
C ASP A 917 -81.35 36.94 38.76
N LEU A 918 -81.21 35.64 38.49
CA LEU A 918 -80.24 34.77 39.19
C LEU A 918 -78.80 34.98 38.69
N ALA A 919 -78.62 35.35 37.42
CA ALA A 919 -77.33 35.72 36.84
C ALA A 919 -76.74 37.02 37.43
N ALA A 920 -77.55 37.85 38.09
CA ALA A 920 -77.09 39.03 38.82
C ALA A 920 -76.62 38.73 40.25
N LYS A 921 -77.10 37.63 40.88
CA LYS A 921 -76.73 37.23 42.26
C LYS A 921 -75.45 36.40 42.35
N THR A 922 -74.98 35.80 41.26
CA THR A 922 -73.73 35.02 41.22
C THR A 922 -72.46 35.89 41.14
N ARG A 923 -72.59 37.22 41.21
CA ARG A 923 -71.47 38.18 41.22
C ARG A 923 -71.03 38.62 42.62
N GLU A 924 -71.49 38.01 43.70
CA GLU A 924 -70.90 38.17 45.04
C GLU A 924 -69.92 37.04 45.35
N ILE A 925 -68.73 37.41 45.83
CA ILE A 925 -67.61 36.52 46.17
C ILE A 925 -67.83 35.97 47.58
N ASP A 926 -67.98 34.65 47.70
CA ASP A 926 -68.01 33.93 48.99
C ASP A 926 -66.59 33.89 49.61
N LYS A 927 -66.43 34.50 50.79
CA LYS A 927 -65.14 34.77 51.44
C LYS A 927 -64.63 33.62 52.33
N THR A 928 -65.19 32.41 52.22
CA THR A 928 -64.86 31.29 53.09
C THR A 928 -63.84 30.29 52.53
N LYS A 929 -63.27 30.52 51.34
CA LYS A 929 -62.19 29.70 50.75
C LYS A 929 -61.02 30.55 50.23
N PRO A 930 -59.74 30.13 50.39
CA PRO A 930 -58.59 30.89 49.93
C PRO A 930 -58.46 30.87 48.39
N LEU A 931 -58.36 32.07 47.79
CA LEU A 931 -58.39 32.36 46.33
C LEU A 931 -57.26 31.77 45.46
N PHE A 932 -56.32 30.99 46.00
CA PHE A 932 -55.15 30.54 45.24
C PHE A 932 -55.40 29.28 44.36
N ILE A 933 -56.50 28.54 44.56
CA ILE A 933 -56.72 27.24 43.91
C ILE A 933 -57.42 27.34 42.53
N GLU A 934 -58.05 28.48 42.17
CA GLU A 934 -58.83 28.59 40.92
C GLU A 934 -58.07 29.21 39.72
N LEU A 935 -56.85 29.72 39.90
CA LEU A 935 -56.05 30.32 38.80
C LEU A 935 -55.22 29.30 38.00
N GLY A 936 -55.41 27.99 38.20
CA GLY A 936 -54.43 26.98 37.78
C GLY A 936 -54.92 25.61 37.34
N ARG A 937 -56.06 25.46 36.63
CA ARG A 937 -56.32 24.23 35.85
C ARG A 937 -56.92 24.48 34.47
N SER A 938 -56.09 24.23 33.46
CA SER A 938 -56.46 23.96 32.07
C SER A 938 -56.70 22.45 31.87
N PHE A 939 -57.79 22.10 31.16
CA PHE A 939 -58.16 20.84 30.50
C PHE A 939 -57.80 19.49 31.15
N ASN A 940 -58.85 18.72 31.48
CA ASN A 940 -58.80 17.35 32.02
C ASN A 940 -59.01 16.23 30.96
N ASP A 941 -59.14 16.57 29.68
CA ASP A 941 -59.24 15.57 28.61
C ASP A 941 -57.88 15.43 27.92
N GLY A 942 -57.24 14.28 28.10
CA GLY A 942 -55.92 13.90 27.55
C GLY A 942 -55.84 13.79 26.01
N ARG A 943 -56.63 14.58 25.28
CA ARG A 943 -56.55 14.81 23.83
C ARG A 943 -56.77 16.28 23.45
N GLY A 944 -56.38 17.20 24.33
CA GLY A 944 -56.28 18.63 24.02
C GLY A 944 -54.83 19.02 23.74
N GLN A 945 -54.48 19.21 22.47
CA GLN A 945 -53.33 20.05 22.09
C GLN A 945 -53.57 21.44 22.69
N SER A 946 -52.85 21.78 23.75
CA SER A 946 -52.98 23.09 24.41
C SER A 946 -51.63 23.81 24.42
N VAL A 947 -51.49 24.61 23.37
CA VAL A 947 -50.78 25.91 23.29
C VAL A 947 -49.27 25.90 23.59
N GLU A 948 -48.52 25.23 22.72
CA GLU A 948 -47.29 25.82 22.17
C GLU A 948 -47.62 26.52 20.83
N VAL A 949 -48.65 27.37 20.82
CA VAL A 949 -48.95 28.21 19.64
C VAL A 949 -48.38 29.59 19.90
N GLY A 950 -47.11 29.73 19.55
CA GLY A 950 -46.34 30.97 19.60
C GLY A 950 -44.85 30.69 19.63
N VAL A 951 -44.24 30.57 18.45
CA VAL A 951 -42.78 30.51 18.16
C VAL A 951 -41.89 30.19 19.37
N GLY A 952 -41.68 28.90 19.65
CA GLY A 952 -40.54 28.33 20.38
C GLY A 952 -40.10 29.03 21.67
N THR A 953 -40.90 29.00 22.73
CA THR A 953 -40.48 29.47 24.07
C THR A 953 -40.37 28.31 25.06
N THR A 954 -39.15 27.84 25.34
CA THR A 954 -38.81 27.49 26.73
C THR A 954 -39.17 28.70 27.59
N ARG A 955 -39.98 28.54 28.65
CA ARG A 955 -40.43 29.61 29.58
C ARG A 955 -39.43 30.77 29.63
N ARG A 956 -39.82 31.96 29.15
CA ARG A 956 -39.03 33.20 29.32
C ARG A 956 -38.76 33.38 30.81
N LYS A 957 -37.57 33.02 31.30
CA LYS A 957 -37.14 33.46 32.62
C LYS A 957 -36.96 34.99 32.50
N PRO A 958 -37.61 35.81 33.33
CA PRO A 958 -37.35 37.23 33.33
C PRO A 958 -35.87 37.46 33.64
N SER A 959 -35.12 38.07 32.71
CA SER A 959 -33.72 38.44 32.93
C SER A 959 -33.67 39.61 33.91
N ARG A 960 -32.99 39.43 35.06
CA ARG A 960 -32.77 40.52 36.03
C ARG A 960 -31.78 41.52 35.44
N ILE A 961 -32.22 42.77 35.29
CA ILE A 961 -31.41 43.86 34.75
C ILE A 961 -30.68 44.56 35.92
N TYR A 962 -29.36 44.65 35.84
CA TYR A 962 -28.54 45.35 36.81
C TYR A 962 -28.16 46.73 36.27
N ARG A 963 -28.48 47.79 37.02
CA ARG A 963 -28.18 49.19 36.68
C ARG A 963 -27.45 49.83 37.85
N MET A 964 -26.38 50.58 37.56
CA MET A 964 -25.72 51.43 38.53
C MET A 964 -26.53 52.73 38.71
N THR A 965 -26.93 53.03 39.94
CA THR A 965 -27.54 54.32 40.30
C THR A 965 -26.60 55.10 41.21
N VAL A 966 -26.49 56.42 41.02
CA VAL A 966 -25.63 57.28 41.84
C VAL A 966 -26.12 57.24 43.30
N GLY A 967 -25.31 56.69 44.22
CA GLY A 967 -25.66 56.53 45.65
C GLY A 967 -26.03 55.11 46.11
N SER A 968 -25.81 54.08 45.28
CA SER A 968 -26.06 52.68 45.63
C SER A 968 -25.14 52.12 46.72
N GLY A 969 -25.67 51.21 47.55
CA GLY A 969 -24.92 50.62 48.68
C GLY A 969 -23.76 49.73 48.22
N GLN A 970 -22.75 49.53 49.08
CA GLN A 970 -21.58 48.69 48.75
C GLN A 970 -21.97 47.26 48.30
N ALA A 971 -23.04 46.69 48.85
CA ALA A 971 -23.56 45.38 48.47
C ALA A 971 -24.20 45.38 47.07
N GLU A 972 -24.91 46.44 46.68
CA GLU A 972 -25.52 46.58 45.36
C GLU A 972 -24.45 46.78 44.28
N MET A 973 -23.44 47.61 44.58
CA MET A 973 -22.31 47.84 43.70
C MET A 973 -21.50 46.54 43.47
N GLN A 974 -21.39 45.70 44.50
CA GLN A 974 -20.78 44.38 44.36
C GLN A 974 -21.61 43.44 43.46
N GLN A 975 -22.94 43.47 43.57
CA GLN A 975 -23.83 42.70 42.68
C GLN A 975 -23.73 43.17 41.22
N VAL A 976 -23.60 44.48 40.98
CA VAL A 976 -23.36 45.03 39.64
C VAL A 976 -22.04 44.51 39.09
N MET A 977 -20.93 44.59 39.84
CA MET A 977 -19.63 44.04 39.42
C MET A 977 -19.69 42.55 39.11
N ASP A 978 -20.28 41.76 40.01
CA ASP A 978 -20.40 40.31 39.84
C ASP A 978 -21.24 39.98 38.60
N SER A 979 -22.29 40.77 38.31
CA SER A 979 -23.11 40.61 37.11
C SER A 979 -22.35 40.98 35.82
N ILE A 980 -21.45 41.97 35.85
CA ILE A 980 -20.60 42.33 34.70
C ILE A 980 -19.67 41.16 34.35
N TYR A 981 -19.00 40.57 35.33
CA TYR A 981 -18.15 39.41 35.09
C TYR A 981 -18.96 38.18 34.66
N CYS A 982 -20.12 37.92 35.26
CA CYS A 982 -20.98 36.81 34.87
C CYS A 982 -21.43 36.94 33.40
N GLN A 983 -21.77 38.15 32.96
CA GLN A 983 -22.18 38.41 31.58
C GLN A 983 -21.02 38.39 30.58
N VAL A 984 -19.95 39.15 30.85
CA VAL A 984 -18.84 39.33 29.90
C VAL A 984 -17.92 38.11 29.86
N LEU A 985 -17.75 37.41 30.99
CA LEU A 985 -16.92 36.22 31.06
C LEU A 985 -17.71 34.91 31.10
N ASP A 986 -19.04 34.93 31.00
CA ASP A 986 -19.90 33.74 30.98
C ASP A 986 -19.60 32.80 32.16
N VAL A 987 -19.77 33.30 33.40
CA VAL A 987 -19.49 32.60 34.66
C VAL A 987 -20.80 32.04 35.23
N PHE A 988 -20.87 30.71 35.39
CA PHE A 988 -22.11 29.97 35.67
C PHE A 988 -22.62 30.09 37.14
N SER A 989 -21.76 30.37 38.12
CA SER A 989 -22.08 30.18 39.54
C SER A 989 -22.41 31.45 40.33
N GLY A 990 -22.50 32.64 39.72
CA GLY A 990 -22.67 33.92 40.42
C GLY A 990 -21.48 34.32 41.32
N GLN A 991 -20.60 33.37 41.66
CA GLN A 991 -19.34 33.56 42.36
C GLN A 991 -18.21 33.67 41.34
N VAL A 992 -17.74 34.90 41.13
CA VAL A 992 -16.63 35.18 40.20
C VAL A 992 -15.30 34.72 40.82
N PRO A 993 -14.58 33.78 40.19
CA PRO A 993 -13.26 33.35 40.65
C PRO A 993 -12.28 34.52 40.79
N SER A 994 -11.43 34.49 41.82
CA SER A 994 -10.49 35.58 42.16
C SER A 994 -9.54 35.94 41.00
N TYR A 995 -9.14 34.97 40.19
CA TYR A 995 -8.25 35.19 39.04
C TYR A 995 -8.92 35.88 37.83
N PHE A 996 -10.25 35.99 37.80
CA PHE A 996 -10.97 36.77 36.79
C PHE A 996 -11.19 38.23 37.23
N ARG A 997 -11.05 38.51 38.53
CA ARG A 997 -11.26 39.85 39.07
C ARG A 997 -10.07 40.76 38.77
N ARG A 998 -10.40 41.95 38.30
CA ARG A 998 -9.48 43.06 38.03
C ARG A 998 -9.69 44.13 39.09
N SER A 999 -8.82 44.12 40.10
CA SER A 999 -8.89 45.08 41.22
C SER A 999 -8.80 46.53 40.75
N ASP A 1000 -8.05 46.79 39.67
CA ASP A 1000 -7.93 48.11 39.07
C ASP A 1000 -9.25 48.65 38.49
N LEU A 1001 -10.02 47.82 37.78
CA LEU A 1001 -11.32 48.21 37.24
C LEU A 1001 -12.39 48.31 38.35
N GLU A 1002 -12.34 47.40 39.33
CA GLU A 1002 -13.25 47.44 40.48
C GLU A 1002 -13.06 48.71 41.30
N SER A 1003 -11.83 49.10 41.62
CA SER A 1003 -11.54 50.35 42.33
C SER A 1003 -12.03 51.58 41.55
N LYS A 1004 -11.77 51.65 40.25
CA LYS A 1004 -12.21 52.77 39.40
C LYS A 1004 -13.73 52.91 39.34
N LEU A 1005 -14.45 51.79 39.24
CA LEU A 1005 -15.92 51.80 39.24
C LEU A 1005 -16.48 52.18 40.63
N ARG A 1006 -15.83 51.74 41.73
CA ARG A 1006 -16.21 52.13 43.10
C ARG A 1006 -16.03 53.62 43.35
N ASN A 1007 -15.00 54.22 42.78
CA ASN A 1007 -14.71 55.64 42.90
C ASN A 1007 -15.52 56.51 41.92
N GLY A 1008 -16.29 55.90 41.01
CA GLY A 1008 -17.03 56.62 39.96
C GLY A 1008 -16.13 57.19 38.85
N GLU A 1009 -14.90 56.71 38.72
CA GLU A 1009 -13.92 57.16 37.70
C GLU A 1009 -14.23 56.60 36.30
N ILE A 1010 -14.93 55.47 36.21
CA ILE A 1010 -15.36 54.83 34.97
C ILE A 1010 -16.83 54.44 35.04
N SER A 1011 -17.54 54.46 33.90
CA SER A 1011 -18.92 53.96 33.82
C SER A 1011 -18.98 52.44 33.68
N VAL A 1012 -20.18 51.84 33.82
CA VAL A 1012 -20.39 50.40 33.57
C VAL A 1012 -20.01 50.05 32.13
N ARG A 1013 -20.30 50.94 31.18
CA ARG A 1013 -19.89 50.78 29.78
C ARG A 1013 -18.37 50.70 29.63
N GLU A 1014 -17.64 51.59 30.28
CA GLU A 1014 -16.18 51.62 30.22
C GLU A 1014 -15.55 50.39 30.90
N PHE A 1015 -16.12 49.95 32.01
CA PHE A 1015 -15.75 48.69 32.65
C PHE A 1015 -15.93 47.51 31.70
N VAL A 1016 -17.09 47.42 31.01
CA VAL A 1016 -17.36 46.35 30.04
C VAL A 1016 -16.37 46.38 28.87
N ARG A 1017 -16.06 47.57 28.34
CA ARG A 1017 -15.06 47.77 27.27
C ARG A 1017 -13.67 47.29 27.67
N ASP A 1018 -13.22 47.65 28.87
CA ASP A 1018 -11.87 47.32 29.36
C ASP A 1018 -11.76 45.85 29.80
N LEU A 1019 -12.87 45.26 30.25
CA LEU A 1019 -12.95 43.83 30.57
C LEU A 1019 -12.95 42.97 29.30
N ALA A 1020 -13.75 43.31 28.29
CA ALA A 1020 -13.83 42.57 27.03
C ALA A 1020 -12.57 42.73 26.14
N SER A 1021 -11.79 43.79 26.34
CA SER A 1021 -10.49 43.97 25.69
C SER A 1021 -9.31 43.42 26.49
N SER A 1022 -9.56 42.82 27.67
CA SER A 1022 -8.51 42.26 28.53
C SER A 1022 -7.89 40.98 27.98
N GLU A 1023 -6.69 40.65 28.47
CA GLU A 1023 -6.01 39.40 28.13
C GLU A 1023 -6.79 38.15 28.63
N ILE A 1024 -7.58 38.31 29.71
CA ILE A 1024 -8.46 37.27 30.25
C ILE A 1024 -9.55 36.91 29.23
N TYR A 1025 -10.23 37.92 28.69
CA TYR A 1025 -11.24 37.71 27.64
C TYR A 1025 -10.61 37.13 26.38
N ARG A 1026 -9.43 37.65 25.98
CA ARG A 1026 -8.69 37.15 24.81
C ARG A 1026 -8.33 35.67 24.93
N LYS A 1027 -7.81 35.23 26.07
CA LYS A 1027 -7.45 33.80 26.30
C LYS A 1027 -8.67 32.88 26.26
N ARG A 1028 -9.83 33.36 26.74
CA ARG A 1028 -11.02 32.54 26.92
C ARG A 1028 -11.90 32.47 25.67
N PHE A 1029 -12.12 33.58 24.96
CA PHE A 1029 -13.10 33.66 23.88
C PHE A 1029 -12.51 34.06 22.52
N TYR A 1030 -11.23 34.46 22.45
CA TYR A 1030 -10.58 34.85 21.19
C TYR A 1030 -9.55 33.82 20.69
N THR A 1031 -8.53 33.49 21.48
CA THR A 1031 -7.46 32.56 21.05
C THR A 1031 -7.89 31.14 20.71
N PRO A 1032 -8.90 30.52 21.36
CA PRO A 1032 -9.25 29.13 21.08
C PRO A 1032 -10.29 28.97 19.95
N TYR A 1033 -10.82 30.06 19.40
CA TYR A 1033 -11.98 30.02 18.50
C TYR A 1033 -11.73 30.78 17.19
N PRO A 1034 -12.33 30.33 16.06
CA PRO A 1034 -12.25 31.06 14.80
C PRO A 1034 -13.02 32.38 14.87
N ASN A 1035 -12.61 33.38 14.08
CA ASN A 1035 -13.19 34.73 14.10
C ASN A 1035 -14.72 34.76 14.02
N THR A 1036 -15.36 33.86 13.28
CA THR A 1036 -16.82 33.77 13.20
C THR A 1036 -17.47 33.43 14.53
N LYS A 1037 -16.88 32.51 15.31
CA LYS A 1037 -17.35 32.16 16.65
C LYS A 1037 -17.01 33.23 17.68
N VAL A 1038 -15.86 33.91 17.52
CA VAL A 1038 -15.51 35.10 18.30
C VAL A 1038 -16.59 36.18 18.14
N ILE A 1039 -17.04 36.45 16.91
CA ILE A 1039 -18.09 37.43 16.64
C ILE A 1039 -19.39 37.03 17.35
N GLU A 1040 -19.77 35.76 17.28
CA GLU A 1040 -20.93 35.26 18.02
C GLU A 1040 -20.81 35.52 19.54
N PHE A 1041 -19.64 35.24 20.14
CA PHE A 1041 -19.40 35.55 21.56
C PHE A 1041 -19.47 37.03 21.87
N LEU A 1042 -18.88 37.89 21.05
CA LEU A 1042 -18.95 39.34 21.23
C LEU A 1042 -20.40 39.85 21.17
N PHE A 1043 -21.19 39.37 20.23
CA PHE A 1043 -22.62 39.71 20.12
C PHE A 1043 -23.41 39.21 21.32
N ARG A 1044 -23.11 38.00 21.81
CA ARG A 1044 -23.76 37.42 22.98
C ARG A 1044 -23.40 38.16 24.28
N HIS A 1045 -22.11 38.47 24.49
CA HIS A 1045 -21.61 39.06 25.72
C HIS A 1045 -21.90 40.56 25.82
N LEU A 1046 -21.71 41.30 24.72
CA LEU A 1046 -21.82 42.77 24.70
C LEU A 1046 -23.20 43.26 24.27
N LEU A 1047 -23.87 42.57 23.35
CA LEU A 1047 -25.19 42.95 22.85
C LEU A 1047 -26.32 42.03 23.32
N GLY A 1048 -26.01 40.92 23.99
CA GLY A 1048 -27.02 40.00 24.50
C GLY A 1048 -27.78 39.21 23.44
N ARG A 1049 -27.38 39.23 22.16
CA ARG A 1049 -28.10 38.56 21.06
C ARG A 1049 -27.14 37.85 20.12
N ALA A 1050 -27.65 37.04 19.20
CA ALA A 1050 -26.84 36.54 18.07
C ALA A 1050 -26.68 37.62 16.97
N PRO A 1051 -25.65 37.51 16.09
CA PRO A 1051 -25.53 38.34 14.89
C PRO A 1051 -26.78 38.20 14.01
N ALA A 1052 -27.30 39.34 13.54
CA ALA A 1052 -28.63 39.39 12.93
C ALA A 1052 -28.61 39.23 11.40
N THR A 1053 -27.50 39.58 10.76
CA THR A 1053 -27.33 39.53 9.30
C THR A 1053 -25.92 39.11 8.93
N GLN A 1054 -25.75 38.54 7.73
CA GLN A 1054 -24.42 38.23 7.21
C GLN A 1054 -23.56 39.49 7.01
N ALA A 1055 -24.19 40.66 6.83
CA ALA A 1055 -23.49 41.94 6.74
C ALA A 1055 -22.79 42.29 8.07
N GLU A 1056 -23.45 42.09 9.22
CA GLU A 1056 -22.84 42.27 10.55
C GLU A 1056 -21.64 41.33 10.74
N ILE A 1057 -21.77 40.05 10.35
CA ILE A 1057 -20.66 39.09 10.45
C ILE A 1057 -19.48 39.55 9.58
N ARG A 1058 -19.73 40.02 8.36
CA ARG A 1058 -18.68 40.52 7.46
C ARG A 1058 -17.99 41.77 7.99
N THR A 1059 -18.74 42.74 8.50
CA THR A 1059 -18.16 43.98 9.05
C THR A 1059 -17.30 43.72 10.27
N TYR A 1060 -17.78 42.91 11.23
CA TYR A 1060 -17.00 42.58 12.43
C TYR A 1060 -15.85 41.61 12.15
N ASN A 1061 -15.97 40.73 11.16
CA ASN A 1061 -14.83 39.91 10.74
C ASN A 1061 -13.72 40.76 10.11
N LYS A 1062 -14.09 41.77 9.31
CA LYS A 1062 -13.14 42.76 8.79
C LYS A 1062 -12.48 43.57 9.91
N LEU A 1063 -13.27 44.04 10.89
CA LEU A 1063 -12.72 44.77 12.05
C LEU A 1063 -11.77 43.92 12.90
N LEU A 1064 -12.06 42.63 13.08
CA LEU A 1064 -11.17 41.69 13.78
C LEU A 1064 -9.88 41.42 12.99
N ALA A 1065 -9.96 41.37 11.66
CA ALA A 1065 -8.79 41.17 10.80
C ALA A 1065 -7.89 42.42 10.75
N ASP A 1066 -8.48 43.60 10.64
CA ASP A 1066 -7.75 44.87 10.43
C ASP A 1066 -7.27 45.50 11.75
N GLY A 1067 -8.07 45.43 12.82
CA GLY A 1067 -7.83 46.13 14.09
C GLY A 1067 -7.77 45.24 15.34
N GLY A 1068 -7.91 43.92 15.19
CA GLY A 1068 -7.90 42.96 16.29
C GLY A 1068 -9.10 43.06 17.24
N LEU A 1069 -9.05 42.30 18.34
CA LEU A 1069 -10.14 42.19 19.32
C LEU A 1069 -10.54 43.54 19.91
N LYS A 1070 -9.58 44.40 20.27
CA LYS A 1070 -9.85 45.69 20.91
C LYS A 1070 -10.67 46.62 20.00
N ALA A 1071 -10.35 46.68 18.71
CA ALA A 1071 -11.10 47.50 17.75
C ALA A 1071 -12.54 47.02 17.58
N ALA A 1072 -12.77 45.70 17.52
CA ALA A 1072 -14.12 45.14 17.42
C ALA A 1072 -14.94 45.40 18.68
N VAL A 1073 -14.36 45.26 19.87
CA VAL A 1073 -15.03 45.55 21.16
C VAL A 1073 -15.42 47.03 21.25
N VAL A 1074 -14.50 47.95 20.91
CA VAL A 1074 -14.78 49.40 20.90
C VAL A 1074 -15.93 49.72 19.95
N ALA A 1075 -15.90 49.20 18.72
CA ALA A 1075 -16.95 49.41 17.73
C ALA A 1075 -18.33 48.90 18.19
N MET A 1076 -18.39 47.80 18.96
CA MET A 1076 -19.65 47.26 19.48
C MET A 1076 -20.18 48.05 20.68
N VAL A 1077 -19.30 48.46 21.60
CA VAL A 1077 -19.69 49.21 22.80
C VAL A 1077 -20.06 50.66 22.49
N GLU A 1078 -19.45 51.25 21.47
CA GLU A 1078 -19.79 52.60 20.97
C GLU A 1078 -20.93 52.59 19.93
N SER A 1079 -21.49 51.42 19.64
CA SER A 1079 -22.60 51.30 18.68
C SER A 1079 -23.87 51.99 19.19
N PRO A 1080 -24.71 52.54 18.29
CA PRO A 1080 -25.99 53.13 18.66
C PRO A 1080 -26.94 52.08 19.28
N GLU A 1081 -26.73 50.80 18.98
CA GLU A 1081 -27.46 49.71 19.61
C GLU A 1081 -27.09 49.56 21.09
N TYR A 1082 -25.80 49.53 21.42
CA TYR A 1082 -25.36 49.43 22.81
C TYR A 1082 -25.88 50.61 23.64
N ALA A 1083 -25.77 51.83 23.10
CA ALA A 1083 -26.26 53.04 23.75
C ALA A 1083 -27.78 53.01 23.99
N ARG A 1084 -28.57 52.52 23.03
CA ARG A 1084 -30.05 52.47 23.14
C ARG A 1084 -30.54 51.51 24.23
N TYR A 1085 -29.85 50.38 24.43
CA TYR A 1085 -30.34 49.32 25.32
C TYR A 1085 -29.63 49.26 26.67
N PHE A 1086 -28.36 49.65 26.74
CA PHE A 1086 -27.55 49.56 27.96
C PHE A 1086 -27.09 50.95 28.47
N GLY A 1087 -26.89 51.92 27.59
CA GLY A 1087 -26.41 53.25 27.99
C GLY A 1087 -25.07 53.20 28.70
N GLU A 1088 -24.87 54.07 29.70
CA GLU A 1088 -23.62 54.13 30.51
C GLU A 1088 -23.64 53.21 31.73
N ASP A 1089 -24.83 52.92 32.26
CA ASP A 1089 -25.01 52.43 33.63
C ASP A 1089 -25.61 51.03 33.73
N VAL A 1090 -26.07 50.44 32.61
CA VAL A 1090 -26.73 49.12 32.62
C VAL A 1090 -25.76 48.03 32.16
N VAL A 1091 -25.71 46.94 32.90
CA VAL A 1091 -24.93 45.75 32.54
C VAL A 1091 -25.62 45.04 31.37
N PRO A 1092 -24.87 44.60 30.33
CA PRO A 1092 -25.47 43.82 29.25
C PRO A 1092 -26.22 42.59 29.79
N TYR A 1093 -27.33 42.25 29.15
CA TYR A 1093 -28.15 41.10 29.54
C TYR A 1093 -28.66 40.38 28.29
N PRO A 1094 -29.00 39.07 28.37
CA PRO A 1094 -29.54 38.34 27.23
C PRO A 1094 -30.84 38.96 26.69
N ARG A 1095 -30.89 39.21 25.38
CA ARG A 1095 -31.99 39.81 24.63
C ARG A 1095 -32.44 38.85 23.52
N PHE A 1096 -33.74 38.66 23.42
CA PHE A 1096 -34.36 37.82 22.37
C PHE A 1096 -35.16 38.72 21.41
N PRO A 1097 -34.56 39.19 20.30
CA PRO A 1097 -35.24 40.08 19.35
C PRO A 1097 -36.38 39.34 18.63
N SER A 1098 -37.48 40.05 18.37
CA SER A 1098 -38.70 39.50 17.74
C SER A 1098 -38.70 39.53 16.20
N LEU A 1099 -37.65 40.05 15.54
CA LEU A 1099 -37.51 40.18 14.08
C LEU A 1099 -36.02 39.95 13.68
N PRO A 1100 -35.65 39.30 12.54
CA PRO A 1100 -36.35 38.41 11.60
C PRO A 1100 -36.18 36.91 11.96
N ALA A 1101 -36.86 36.02 11.23
CA ALA A 1101 -37.16 34.61 11.54
C ALA A 1101 -36.00 33.65 11.91
N GLY A 1102 -34.73 34.02 11.73
CA GLY A 1102 -33.57 33.20 12.14
C GLY A 1102 -32.93 33.61 13.48
N ASN A 1103 -33.11 34.86 13.90
CA ASN A 1103 -32.34 35.44 15.01
C ASN A 1103 -32.86 35.05 16.38
N TYR A 1104 -34.17 34.80 16.48
CA TYR A 1104 -34.80 34.33 17.70
C TYR A 1104 -34.30 32.93 18.06
N LEU A 1105 -34.33 31.99 17.10
CA LEU A 1105 -33.86 30.62 17.31
C LEU A 1105 -32.36 30.58 17.62
N GLY A 1106 -31.55 31.35 16.86
CA GLY A 1106 -30.11 31.45 17.09
C GLY A 1106 -29.74 32.05 18.45
N SER A 1107 -30.49 33.05 18.93
CA SER A 1107 -30.27 33.63 20.27
C SER A 1107 -30.71 32.71 21.41
N VAL A 1108 -31.78 31.93 21.20
CA VAL A 1108 -32.24 30.90 22.16
C VAL A 1108 -31.24 29.74 22.24
N GLN A 1109 -30.74 29.25 21.10
CA GLN A 1109 -29.72 28.20 21.06
C GLN A 1109 -28.40 28.67 21.65
N ALA A 1110 -27.92 29.86 21.29
CA ALA A 1110 -26.69 30.43 21.84
C ALA A 1110 -26.75 30.71 23.35
N ALA A 1111 -27.95 30.90 23.92
CA ALA A 1111 -28.17 31.02 25.36
C ALA A 1111 -28.24 29.67 26.08
N ALA A 1112 -28.58 28.59 25.37
CA ALA A 1112 -28.63 27.22 25.91
C ALA A 1112 -27.26 26.51 25.86
N ASP A 1113 -26.39 26.91 24.93
CA ASP A 1113 -25.04 26.34 24.75
C ASP A 1113 -24.08 26.71 25.90
N LEU A 1114 -23.66 25.71 26.67
CA LEU A 1114 -22.62 25.81 27.70
C LEU A 1114 -21.22 25.76 27.05
N VAL A 1115 -20.25 26.50 27.62
CA VAL A 1115 -18.86 26.74 27.09
C VAL A 1115 -18.02 25.46 26.83
N LYS A 1116 -18.55 24.24 27.04
CA LYS A 1116 -17.89 22.96 26.72
C LYS A 1116 -18.78 21.91 26.03
N GLN A 1117 -19.91 22.29 25.42
CA GLN A 1117 -20.66 21.41 24.51
C GLN A 1117 -20.25 21.63 23.04
N SER A 1118 -20.52 20.61 22.22
CA SER A 1118 -19.87 20.26 20.94
C SER A 1118 -19.70 21.38 19.91
N TRP A 1119 -18.62 21.28 19.12
CA TRP A 1119 -18.43 22.08 17.89
C TRP A 1119 -19.53 21.72 16.88
N SER A 1120 -20.57 22.54 16.82
CA SER A 1120 -21.48 22.62 15.67
C SER A 1120 -21.51 24.06 15.14
N SER A 1121 -21.32 24.22 13.84
CA SER A 1121 -21.30 25.51 13.15
C SER A 1121 -22.75 26.02 12.99
N LEU A 1122 -23.33 26.60 14.04
CA LEU A 1122 -24.71 27.11 14.05
C LEU A 1122 -24.86 28.50 13.37
N SER A 1123 -23.96 28.86 12.46
CA SER A 1123 -24.14 29.97 11.54
C SER A 1123 -23.64 29.58 10.14
N PRO A 1124 -24.44 28.85 9.35
CA PRO A 1124 -24.20 28.74 7.93
C PRO A 1124 -24.52 30.10 7.29
N SER A 1125 -23.61 30.59 6.46
CA SER A 1125 -23.86 31.65 5.49
C SER A 1125 -25.17 31.38 4.76
N VAL A 1126 -26.10 32.34 4.81
CA VAL A 1126 -27.40 32.24 4.13
C VAL A 1126 -27.20 31.96 2.64
N LEU A 1127 -27.60 30.77 2.20
CA LEU A 1127 -27.73 30.40 0.80
C LEU A 1127 -28.91 31.19 0.21
N THR A 1128 -28.60 32.08 -0.73
CA THR A 1128 -29.60 32.75 -1.56
C THR A 1128 -29.68 32.04 -2.90
N GLY A 1129 -30.88 31.57 -3.25
CA GLY A 1129 -31.31 31.30 -4.63
C GLY A 1129 -31.25 29.85 -5.13
N GLY A 1130 -32.41 29.31 -5.52
CA GLY A 1130 -32.49 28.14 -6.42
C GLY A 1130 -33.72 27.25 -6.21
N ARG A 1131 -34.89 27.63 -6.76
CA ARG A 1131 -36.00 26.71 -7.05
C ARG A 1131 -35.84 26.18 -8.48
N ALA A 1132 -36.30 24.95 -8.70
CA ALA A 1132 -36.56 24.23 -9.96
C ALA A 1132 -35.39 23.42 -10.57
N ARG A 1133 -35.16 22.20 -10.07
CA ARG A 1133 -35.66 20.95 -10.67
C ARG A 1133 -35.67 19.83 -9.62
#